data_AF-A0A2K1L344-F1
#
_entry.id   AF-A0A2K1L344-F1
#
_cell.length_a   1.000
_cell.length_b   1.000
_cell.length_c   1.000
_cell.angle_alpha   90.00
_cell.angle_beta   90.00
_cell.angle_gamma   90.00
#
_symmetry.space_group_name_H-M   'P 1'
#
loop_
_entity.id
_entity.type
_entity.pdbx_description
1 polymer ?
#
loop_
_entity_poly.entity_id
_entity_poly.type
_entity_poly.pdbx_seq_one_letter_code
_entity_poly.pdbx_strand_id
1 'polypeptide(L)'
;MDNGQELGVRALKVQGIFNQFDRNQDGFLNRNEMASLVIAVNPRVKFSKEQIEAILDEVFRTYGEFIDGNRGLSFEGLLRTYDDGAGDVDRDFDALGLQLPEKPAPLSTPQREVPIGVLAGNNVEARNAGSTHPTAALVTESSPSVMKSPPSIVNESSGQVSRRMSRVPEWAKSANNGIQYEDTWRLIEDLEVLLKRRETKIEGKRKQRADKKGAGLNGLGSTDWEDGTEQGEGAGMKRGEGELGTDFGVFKKDLQELRERVGKVHTPDEAFDGHMAMGKSLFEREWLEQALISFQLAVQLKPQDVRAHFLVGNSLYSLGRYEEARTSYQKALEAGEENAQEWQGILPQVHVNLGIALEGEGMLMCACDHYREAAILNPRHYRALKLLGSALFGLGEYRAAQKCLEEALVLKPDYTDAHCDLGSALHALHDDEQAILEFQKTIDLNPNHVDALYNLGGLLKDSGRYERAAEMYAKVIQLRPRDWRAQLNRAVSLLGAGEQEDSRKAFKEAFRMTNRLDIYDAIKHLKQRKNITAFAANAEQSATGRRTLTHEPSFIQVDRTKFRQANNNTTPREYLECALNIRKFQKHTRLVSCDISTLSAAIDRSGYLRANEKFGAAPTQNEKVVRKAELEKILPGVLQVHNPDTFQSAVRAINERILSVLDRSGSGRVDVGMFFAVLAPLCGGPVEKRKRLVFDVLRRRVSHPREGVAPNADVKYYMKLLRAIYLPTQGTSELAEVHGEDDKVQVSFPEFRGMFDDPNWGFGILSTLVKLEQVDRVRHNGVLCGACDYVIVGPRFKEITKKFNLCSTCYSEGKVPAHVKLDEYVFKEYSTEAEGTWGRFNFFGSSKQLNAQAQAV
;
A
#
# COMPACT_ATOMS: atom_id res chain seq x y z
N MET A 1 -25.89 -41.34 -25.74
CA MET A 1 -25.90 -39.97 -26.30
C MET A 1 -24.95 -39.12 -25.48
N ASP A 2 -23.72 -39.59 -25.29
CA ASP A 2 -22.78 -39.02 -24.31
C ASP A 2 -21.55 -38.37 -24.95
N ASN A 3 -21.18 -38.78 -26.18
CA ASN A 3 -19.93 -38.30 -26.79
C ASN A 3 -19.95 -36.80 -27.14
N GLY A 4 -21.13 -36.17 -27.29
CA GLY A 4 -21.24 -34.74 -27.57
C GLY A 4 -21.16 -33.84 -26.32
N GLN A 5 -21.47 -34.38 -25.13
CA GLN A 5 -21.40 -33.65 -23.86
C GLN A 5 -20.01 -33.75 -23.20
N GLU A 6 -19.30 -34.87 -23.39
CA GLU A 6 -17.90 -35.03 -22.93
C GLU A 6 -16.91 -34.10 -23.66
N LEU A 7 -17.06 -33.93 -24.98
CA LEU A 7 -16.22 -33.04 -25.80
C LEU A 7 -16.32 -31.56 -25.34
N GLY A 8 -17.47 -31.13 -24.83
CA GLY A 8 -17.64 -29.78 -24.28
C GLY A 8 -16.98 -29.58 -22.91
N VAL A 9 -16.95 -30.61 -22.06
CA VAL A 9 -16.35 -30.54 -20.71
C VAL A 9 -14.83 -30.61 -20.77
N ARG A 10 -14.27 -31.46 -21.65
CA ARG A 10 -12.81 -31.56 -21.86
C ARG A 10 -12.22 -30.25 -22.39
N ALA A 11 -12.86 -29.64 -23.39
CA ALA A 11 -12.44 -28.35 -23.94
C ALA A 11 -12.50 -27.21 -22.89
N LEU A 12 -13.51 -27.21 -22.00
CA LEU A 12 -13.61 -26.23 -20.90
C LEU A 12 -12.51 -26.42 -19.85
N LYS A 13 -12.08 -27.66 -19.58
CA LYS A 13 -10.94 -27.93 -18.68
C LYS A 13 -9.63 -27.45 -19.29
N VAL A 14 -9.36 -27.82 -20.55
CA VAL A 14 -8.17 -27.33 -21.26
C VAL A 14 -8.22 -25.81 -21.40
N GLN A 15 -9.38 -25.20 -21.58
CA GLN A 15 -9.52 -23.74 -21.58
C GLN A 15 -9.22 -23.14 -20.19
N GLY A 16 -9.60 -23.82 -19.12
CA GLY A 16 -9.20 -23.45 -17.76
C GLY A 16 -7.69 -23.55 -17.54
N ILE A 17 -7.02 -24.59 -18.05
CA ILE A 17 -5.55 -24.71 -18.02
C ILE A 17 -4.93 -23.62 -18.89
N PHE A 18 -5.41 -23.47 -20.11
CA PHE A 18 -4.92 -22.49 -21.07
C PHE A 18 -5.01 -21.08 -20.48
N ASN A 19 -6.17 -20.68 -19.96
CA ASN A 19 -6.35 -19.37 -19.33
C ASN A 19 -5.56 -19.22 -18.01
N GLN A 20 -5.18 -20.32 -17.36
CA GLN A 20 -4.31 -20.30 -16.18
C GLN A 20 -2.85 -20.06 -16.55
N PHE A 21 -2.43 -20.47 -17.75
CA PHE A 21 -1.03 -20.38 -18.21
C PHE A 21 -0.80 -19.33 -19.29
N ASP A 22 -1.84 -18.85 -19.99
CA ASP A 22 -1.86 -17.68 -20.89
C ASP A 22 -1.89 -16.44 -20.00
N ARG A 23 -0.74 -16.21 -19.35
CA ARG A 23 -0.61 -15.23 -18.29
C ARG A 23 -0.69 -13.81 -18.85
N ASN A 24 -0.22 -13.63 -20.09
CA ASN A 24 -0.32 -12.38 -20.82
C ASN A 24 -1.68 -12.18 -21.52
N GLN A 25 -2.58 -13.17 -21.49
CA GLN A 25 -3.94 -13.13 -22.06
C GLN A 25 -3.96 -12.68 -23.53
N ASP A 26 -2.89 -12.99 -24.26
CA ASP A 26 -2.78 -12.64 -25.67
C ASP A 26 -3.39 -13.72 -26.58
N GLY A 27 -3.88 -14.81 -25.98
CA GLY A 27 -4.46 -15.97 -26.64
C GLY A 27 -3.46 -17.06 -26.99
N PHE A 28 -2.20 -16.99 -26.51
CA PHE A 28 -1.10 -17.91 -26.84
C PHE A 28 -0.19 -18.18 -25.61
N LEU A 29 0.54 -19.30 -25.61
CA LEU A 29 1.50 -19.69 -24.57
C LEU A 29 2.93 -19.60 -25.08
N ASN A 30 3.66 -18.60 -24.64
CA ASN A 30 5.08 -18.46 -24.98
C ASN A 30 5.94 -19.53 -24.28
N ARG A 31 7.24 -19.62 -24.65
CA ARG A 31 8.15 -20.66 -24.10
C ARG A 31 8.20 -20.67 -22.58
N ASN A 32 8.03 -19.52 -21.94
CA ASN A 32 8.12 -19.41 -20.48
C ASN A 32 6.81 -19.83 -19.80
N GLU A 33 5.68 -19.53 -20.43
CA GLU A 33 4.35 -19.99 -20.00
C GLU A 33 4.21 -21.50 -20.16
N MET A 34 4.77 -22.05 -21.25
CA MET A 34 4.82 -23.49 -21.46
C MET A 34 5.81 -24.18 -20.50
N ALA A 35 6.98 -23.58 -20.22
CA ALA A 35 7.90 -24.07 -19.18
C ALA A 35 7.20 -24.15 -17.82
N SER A 36 6.41 -23.13 -17.52
CA SER A 36 5.66 -23.03 -16.28
C SER A 36 4.57 -24.08 -16.21
N LEU A 37 3.87 -24.34 -17.31
CA LEU A 37 2.88 -25.41 -17.39
C LEU A 37 3.53 -26.78 -17.11
N VAL A 38 4.64 -27.10 -17.78
CA VAL A 38 5.35 -28.38 -17.63
C VAL A 38 5.83 -28.62 -16.19
N ILE A 39 6.31 -27.57 -15.52
CA ILE A 39 6.76 -27.65 -14.12
C ILE A 39 5.57 -27.76 -13.17
N ALA A 40 4.51 -26.98 -13.39
CA ALA A 40 3.37 -26.91 -12.50
C ALA A 40 2.56 -28.21 -12.48
N VAL A 41 2.47 -28.91 -13.60
CA VAL A 41 1.76 -30.19 -13.68
C VAL A 41 2.60 -31.40 -13.25
N ASN A 42 3.91 -31.21 -12.98
CA ASN A 42 4.83 -32.26 -12.52
C ASN A 42 5.59 -31.86 -11.22
N PRO A 43 4.90 -31.52 -10.12
CA PRO A 43 5.51 -30.88 -8.94
C PRO A 43 6.48 -31.77 -8.13
N ARG A 44 6.52 -33.08 -8.40
CA ARG A 44 7.39 -34.05 -7.72
C ARG A 44 8.72 -34.29 -8.44
N VAL A 45 8.88 -33.76 -9.66
CA VAL A 45 10.07 -33.90 -10.48
C VAL A 45 10.80 -32.56 -10.51
N LYS A 46 12.09 -32.56 -10.15
CA LYS A 46 12.97 -31.40 -10.31
C LYS A 46 13.68 -31.52 -11.64
N PHE A 47 13.18 -30.83 -12.65
CA PHE A 47 13.84 -30.74 -13.95
C PHE A 47 15.00 -29.74 -13.88
N SER A 48 16.11 -30.05 -14.55
CA SER A 48 17.17 -29.07 -14.78
C SER A 48 16.76 -28.06 -15.86
N LYS A 49 17.42 -26.90 -15.92
CA LYS A 49 17.16 -25.89 -16.96
C LYS A 49 17.33 -26.48 -18.36
N GLU A 50 18.35 -27.31 -18.53
CA GLU A 50 18.68 -27.99 -19.79
C GLU A 50 17.63 -29.06 -20.15
N GLN A 51 17.05 -29.73 -19.15
CA GLN A 51 15.95 -30.68 -19.37
C GLN A 51 14.64 -29.98 -19.74
N ILE A 52 14.35 -28.82 -19.12
CA ILE A 52 13.18 -27.99 -19.45
C ILE A 52 13.34 -27.41 -20.86
N GLU A 53 14.50 -26.86 -21.19
CA GLU A 53 14.79 -26.35 -22.53
C GLU A 53 14.68 -27.46 -23.58
N ALA A 54 15.18 -28.68 -23.31
CA ALA A 54 15.04 -29.82 -24.23
C ALA A 54 13.57 -30.27 -24.44
N ILE A 55 12.74 -30.23 -23.39
CA ILE A 55 11.29 -30.52 -23.49
C ILE A 55 10.58 -29.44 -24.32
N LEU A 56 10.89 -28.17 -24.07
CA LEU A 56 10.27 -27.04 -24.76
C LEU A 56 10.70 -26.94 -26.22
N ASP A 57 11.95 -27.25 -26.53
CA ASP A 57 12.42 -27.32 -27.92
C ASP A 57 11.69 -28.41 -28.70
N GLU A 58 11.42 -29.58 -28.10
CA GLU A 58 10.68 -30.64 -28.75
C GLU A 58 9.19 -30.29 -28.96
N VAL A 59 8.55 -29.64 -27.98
CA VAL A 59 7.16 -29.15 -28.09
C VAL A 59 7.03 -28.06 -29.15
N PHE A 60 7.91 -27.06 -29.13
CA PHE A 60 7.87 -25.93 -30.07
C PHE A 60 8.31 -26.32 -31.49
N ARG A 61 9.08 -27.42 -31.65
CA ARG A 61 9.40 -28.03 -32.95
C ARG A 61 8.25 -28.86 -33.52
N THR A 62 7.51 -29.58 -32.67
CA THR A 62 6.48 -30.54 -33.08
C THR A 62 5.15 -29.86 -33.45
N TYR A 63 4.76 -28.79 -32.74
CA TYR A 63 3.47 -28.10 -32.94
C TYR A 63 3.60 -26.73 -33.62
N GLY A 64 4.63 -26.55 -34.46
CA GLY A 64 5.00 -25.23 -35.03
C GLY A 64 3.91 -24.53 -35.86
N GLU A 65 2.93 -25.24 -36.41
CA GLU A 65 1.80 -24.66 -37.14
C GLU A 65 0.78 -23.93 -36.24
N PHE A 66 0.77 -24.24 -34.94
CA PHE A 66 -0.08 -23.59 -33.94
C PHE A 66 0.65 -22.50 -33.13
N ILE A 67 1.86 -22.13 -33.56
CA ILE A 67 2.71 -21.15 -32.88
C ILE A 67 2.74 -19.83 -33.64
N ASP A 68 2.46 -18.76 -32.91
CA ASP A 68 2.46 -17.40 -33.44
C ASP A 68 3.73 -16.66 -33.04
N GLY A 69 4.75 -16.72 -33.90
CA GLY A 69 5.99 -15.94 -33.80
C GLY A 69 6.58 -15.92 -32.39
N ASN A 70 6.63 -14.73 -31.78
CA ASN A 70 7.16 -14.55 -30.42
C ASN A 70 6.09 -14.68 -29.31
N ARG A 71 4.82 -14.86 -29.67
CA ARG A 71 3.65 -14.98 -28.76
C ARG A 71 3.42 -16.41 -28.28
N GLY A 72 3.76 -17.42 -29.11
CA GLY A 72 3.79 -18.82 -28.68
C GLY A 72 2.61 -19.67 -29.12
N LEU A 73 2.32 -20.75 -28.38
CA LEU A 73 1.38 -21.82 -28.74
C LEU A 73 -0.08 -21.44 -28.45
N SER A 74 -0.94 -21.47 -29.46
CA SER A 74 -2.37 -21.12 -29.32
C SER A 74 -3.19 -22.11 -28.47
N PHE A 75 -4.41 -21.70 -28.09
CA PHE A 75 -5.37 -22.56 -27.38
C PHE A 75 -5.68 -23.88 -28.10
N GLU A 76 -5.93 -23.82 -29.41
CA GLU A 76 -6.15 -25.00 -30.25
C GLU A 76 -4.89 -25.90 -30.28
N GLY A 77 -3.71 -25.28 -30.26
CA GLY A 77 -2.42 -25.96 -30.16
C GLY A 77 -2.22 -26.69 -28.84
N LEU A 78 -2.55 -26.07 -27.70
CA LEU A 78 -2.49 -26.74 -26.40
C LEU A 78 -3.51 -27.88 -26.29
N LEU A 79 -4.74 -27.68 -26.79
CA LEU A 79 -5.77 -28.71 -26.84
C LEU A 79 -5.31 -29.94 -27.64
N ARG A 80 -4.67 -29.72 -28.78
CA ARG A 80 -4.10 -30.80 -29.60
C ARG A 80 -2.99 -31.58 -28.89
N THR A 81 -2.13 -30.91 -28.11
CA THR A 81 -1.04 -31.57 -27.37
C THR A 81 -1.55 -32.61 -26.36
N TYR A 82 -2.71 -32.36 -25.74
CA TYR A 82 -3.35 -33.26 -24.80
C TYR A 82 -4.15 -34.39 -25.47
N ASP A 83 -4.66 -34.17 -26.69
CA ASP A 83 -5.35 -35.21 -27.47
C ASP A 83 -4.39 -36.25 -28.08
N ASP A 84 -3.17 -35.82 -28.42
CA ASP A 84 -2.11 -36.72 -28.91
C ASP A 84 -1.36 -37.45 -27.76
N GLY A 85 -1.75 -37.21 -26.50
CA GLY A 85 -1.32 -37.98 -25.31
C GLY A 85 -0.06 -37.48 -24.59
N ALA A 86 0.36 -36.24 -24.80
CA ALA A 86 1.57 -35.67 -24.19
C ALA A 86 1.44 -35.32 -22.69
N GLY A 87 0.22 -35.35 -22.16
CA GLY A 87 -0.13 -35.11 -20.75
C GLY A 87 -1.54 -35.65 -20.43
N ASP A 88 -1.96 -35.58 -19.16
CA ASP A 88 -3.29 -36.03 -18.73
C ASP A 88 -4.09 -34.82 -18.24
N VAL A 89 -5.11 -34.41 -19.01
CA VAL A 89 -5.89 -33.19 -18.75
C VAL A 89 -6.56 -33.22 -17.40
N ASP A 90 -7.15 -34.34 -16.98
CA ASP A 90 -7.90 -34.40 -15.72
C ASP A 90 -6.94 -34.37 -14.54
N ARG A 91 -5.86 -35.14 -14.61
CA ARG A 91 -4.81 -35.13 -13.59
C ARG A 91 -4.14 -33.76 -13.50
N ASP A 92 -3.85 -33.13 -14.62
CA ASP A 92 -3.16 -31.85 -14.67
C ASP A 92 -4.13 -30.73 -14.22
N PHE A 93 -5.40 -30.72 -14.65
CA PHE A 93 -6.43 -29.78 -14.18
C PHE A 93 -6.66 -29.89 -12.65
N ASP A 94 -6.68 -31.13 -12.13
CA ASP A 94 -6.81 -31.41 -10.70
C ASP A 94 -5.52 -31.05 -9.92
N ALA A 95 -4.34 -31.33 -10.50
CA ALA A 95 -3.04 -30.94 -9.93
C ALA A 95 -2.89 -29.42 -9.88
N LEU A 96 -3.50 -28.71 -10.83
CA LEU A 96 -3.58 -27.27 -10.91
C LEU A 96 -4.73 -26.67 -10.08
N GLY A 97 -5.61 -27.53 -9.54
CA GLY A 97 -6.68 -27.19 -8.60
C GLY A 97 -7.84 -26.37 -9.20
N LEU A 98 -8.11 -26.52 -10.50
CA LEU A 98 -9.15 -25.75 -11.20
C LEU A 98 -10.57 -26.33 -10.98
N GLN A 99 -11.62 -25.51 -11.13
CA GLN A 99 -13.04 -25.94 -11.00
C GLN A 99 -13.89 -25.48 -12.19
N LEU A 100 -14.89 -26.28 -12.58
CA LEU A 100 -15.85 -25.96 -13.64
C LEU A 100 -17.05 -25.14 -13.07
N PRO A 101 -17.60 -24.15 -13.79
CA PRO A 101 -18.74 -23.36 -13.31
C PRO A 101 -20.08 -24.15 -13.34
N GLU A 102 -20.89 -24.07 -12.27
CA GLU A 102 -22.18 -24.79 -12.11
C GLU A 102 -23.38 -24.11 -12.80
N LYS A 103 -24.33 -24.91 -13.32
CA LYS A 103 -25.47 -24.51 -14.18
C LYS A 103 -26.79 -24.34 -13.39
N PRO A 104 -27.69 -23.38 -13.73
CA PRO A 104 -29.03 -23.25 -13.12
C PRO A 104 -30.14 -24.01 -13.89
N ALA A 105 -31.26 -24.33 -13.20
CA ALA A 105 -32.38 -25.18 -13.66
C ALA A 105 -33.51 -24.42 -14.44
N PRO A 106 -34.41 -25.13 -15.19
CA PRO A 106 -35.08 -24.58 -16.39
C PRO A 106 -36.62 -24.50 -16.35
N LEU A 107 -37.19 -23.76 -17.33
CA LEU A 107 -38.51 -23.85 -18.04
C LEU A 107 -38.70 -22.50 -18.80
N SER A 108 -39.25 -22.30 -20.00
CA SER A 108 -39.87 -23.09 -21.09
C SER A 108 -40.12 -22.15 -22.29
N THR A 109 -40.08 -22.67 -23.53
CA THR A 109 -40.22 -22.02 -24.87
C THR A 109 -41.68 -21.60 -25.24
N PRO A 110 -41.97 -20.77 -26.30
CA PRO A 110 -41.97 -21.20 -27.73
C PRO A 110 -41.55 -20.13 -28.81
N GLN A 111 -40.70 -20.53 -29.77
CA GLN A 111 -40.92 -20.69 -31.23
C GLN A 111 -41.04 -19.43 -32.14
N ARG A 112 -40.13 -19.29 -33.12
CA ARG A 112 -40.44 -19.42 -34.57
C ARG A 112 -39.21 -19.29 -35.51
N GLU A 113 -38.97 -20.37 -36.24
CA GLU A 113 -38.65 -20.55 -37.68
C GLU A 113 -37.78 -19.54 -38.48
N VAL A 114 -36.72 -20.12 -39.06
CA VAL A 114 -35.84 -19.69 -40.19
C VAL A 114 -36.63 -19.83 -41.53
N PRO A 115 -36.28 -19.21 -42.70
CA PRO A 115 -35.04 -19.54 -43.46
C PRO A 115 -34.41 -18.45 -44.37
N ILE A 116 -33.07 -18.51 -44.47
CA ILE A 116 -32.19 -18.54 -45.68
C ILE A 116 -32.42 -17.53 -46.83
N GLY A 117 -31.35 -16.79 -47.15
CA GLY A 117 -31.12 -16.15 -48.46
C GLY A 117 -29.64 -15.83 -48.70
N VAL A 118 -29.06 -16.51 -49.68
CA VAL A 118 -27.67 -16.43 -50.19
C VAL A 118 -27.46 -15.17 -51.05
N LEU A 119 -26.22 -14.64 -51.11
CA LEU A 119 -25.46 -14.08 -52.27
C LEU A 119 -24.33 -13.17 -51.73
N ALA A 120 -23.05 -13.56 -51.76
CA ALA A 120 -22.09 -13.52 -52.87
C ALA A 120 -21.60 -12.11 -53.27
N GLY A 121 -20.28 -11.90 -53.10
CA GLY A 121 -19.43 -11.08 -53.99
C GLY A 121 -19.24 -9.60 -53.64
N ASN A 122 -18.04 -9.22 -53.19
CA ASN A 122 -16.99 -8.69 -54.09
C ASN A 122 -15.84 -8.03 -53.33
N ASN A 123 -14.62 -8.42 -53.72
CA ASN A 123 -13.39 -7.65 -53.56
C ASN A 123 -13.51 -6.27 -54.21
N VAL A 124 -12.71 -5.30 -53.75
CA VAL A 124 -11.77 -4.52 -54.59
C VAL A 124 -10.98 -3.51 -53.74
N GLU A 125 -9.66 -3.70 -53.78
CA GLU A 125 -8.55 -2.75 -53.87
C GLU A 125 -8.18 -1.78 -52.74
N ALA A 126 -6.93 -2.00 -52.31
CA ALA A 126 -6.01 -1.08 -51.68
C ALA A 126 -5.60 0.09 -52.59
N ARG A 127 -5.30 1.24 -51.98
CA ARG A 127 -4.29 2.19 -52.46
C ARG A 127 -3.53 2.84 -51.31
N ASN A 128 -2.22 2.62 -51.34
CA ASN A 128 -1.16 3.29 -50.60
C ASN A 128 -0.89 4.71 -51.13
N ALA A 129 -0.56 5.63 -50.23
CA ALA A 129 0.41 6.74 -50.34
C ALA A 129 0.27 7.56 -49.03
N GLY A 130 1.30 8.00 -48.31
CA GLY A 130 2.66 8.35 -48.68
C GLY A 130 3.01 9.58 -47.82
N SER A 131 4.07 9.44 -47.04
CA SER A 131 4.64 10.39 -46.07
C SER A 131 4.91 11.81 -46.57
N THR A 132 4.87 12.80 -45.67
CA THR A 132 5.88 13.87 -45.59
C THR A 132 5.92 14.53 -44.21
N HIS A 133 7.11 14.58 -43.59
CA HIS A 133 7.51 15.52 -42.54
C HIS A 133 7.56 16.97 -43.08
N PRO A 134 7.58 17.99 -42.21
CA PRO A 134 8.89 18.62 -41.93
C PRO A 134 9.15 19.03 -40.46
N THR A 135 10.41 19.35 -40.27
CA THR A 135 11.26 19.67 -39.12
C THR A 135 10.98 20.98 -38.35
N ALA A 136 11.17 20.88 -37.03
CA ALA A 136 11.96 21.70 -36.09
C ALA A 136 11.88 23.25 -36.09
N ALA A 137 11.57 23.79 -34.90
CA ALA A 137 12.11 25.06 -34.40
C ALA A 137 12.28 25.00 -32.86
N LEU A 138 13.51 25.32 -32.40
CA LEU A 138 13.89 25.51 -31.00
C LEU A 138 13.21 26.75 -30.41
N VAL A 139 12.71 26.65 -29.17
CA VAL A 139 12.68 27.78 -28.21
C VAL A 139 13.00 27.24 -26.81
N THR A 140 14.06 27.77 -26.23
CA THR A 140 14.45 27.70 -24.82
C THR A 140 13.54 28.57 -23.96
N GLU A 141 13.08 28.10 -22.80
CA GLU A 141 13.11 28.86 -21.52
C GLU A 141 12.45 28.13 -20.33
N SER A 142 13.24 27.99 -19.25
CA SER A 142 12.95 28.07 -17.81
C SER A 142 11.60 27.60 -17.21
N SER A 143 11.70 26.57 -16.35
CA SER A 143 10.77 26.23 -15.27
C SER A 143 10.69 27.33 -14.18
N PRO A 144 9.61 27.39 -13.37
CA PRO A 144 9.65 26.66 -12.09
C PRO A 144 8.34 26.03 -11.58
N SER A 145 8.52 24.99 -10.76
CA SER A 145 7.71 24.52 -9.61
C SER A 145 6.28 23.98 -9.81
N VAL A 146 6.24 22.64 -9.87
CA VAL A 146 5.31 21.66 -9.27
C VAL A 146 4.24 22.20 -8.30
N MET A 147 2.98 22.17 -8.75
CA MET A 147 1.79 21.83 -7.95
C MET A 147 0.91 20.92 -8.82
N LYS A 148 0.50 19.76 -8.27
CA LYS A 148 -0.35 18.78 -8.95
C LYS A 148 -1.73 19.41 -9.24
N SER A 149 -2.09 19.55 -10.51
CA SER A 149 -3.44 19.89 -10.96
C SER A 149 -4.32 18.62 -10.95
N PRO A 150 -5.62 18.69 -10.59
CA PRO A 150 -6.52 17.57 -10.79
C PRO A 150 -6.76 17.35 -12.30
N PRO A 151 -6.98 16.11 -12.76
CA PRO A 151 -7.13 15.83 -14.19
C PRO A 151 -8.46 16.39 -14.71
N SER A 152 -8.35 17.27 -15.70
CA SER A 152 -9.45 17.91 -16.41
C SER A 152 -10.21 16.91 -17.28
N ILE A 153 -11.54 16.91 -17.14
CA ILE A 153 -12.51 16.24 -18.00
C ILE A 153 -12.51 16.98 -19.35
N VAL A 154 -12.12 16.31 -20.43
CA VAL A 154 -12.24 16.83 -21.81
C VAL A 154 -13.11 15.86 -22.60
N ASN A 155 -14.14 16.38 -23.26
CA ASN A 155 -14.93 15.63 -24.24
C ASN A 155 -15.01 16.48 -25.52
N GLU A 156 -14.48 15.95 -26.63
CA GLU A 156 -14.41 16.60 -27.94
C GLU A 156 -15.65 16.30 -28.80
N SER A 157 -16.17 17.30 -29.52
CA SER A 157 -16.47 17.23 -30.96
C SER A 157 -17.04 18.55 -31.48
N SER A 158 -16.75 18.80 -32.76
CA SER A 158 -16.71 20.08 -33.47
C SER A 158 -18.04 20.59 -34.06
N GLY A 159 -18.22 21.91 -34.10
CA GLY A 159 -19.18 22.63 -34.96
C GLY A 159 -19.10 24.15 -34.80
N GLN A 160 -19.05 24.90 -35.92
CA GLN A 160 -18.68 26.32 -36.05
C GLN A 160 -19.48 27.32 -35.19
N VAL A 161 -18.80 28.33 -34.61
CA VAL A 161 -19.37 29.37 -33.74
C VAL A 161 -19.25 30.78 -34.32
N SER A 162 -20.34 31.54 -34.21
CA SER A 162 -20.51 32.96 -34.57
C SER A 162 -19.74 33.91 -33.64
N ARG A 163 -19.32 35.07 -34.17
CA ARG A 163 -18.36 36.05 -33.60
C ARG A 163 -18.71 36.72 -32.25
N ARG A 164 -19.80 36.34 -31.56
CA ARG A 164 -20.21 36.93 -30.26
C ARG A 164 -19.66 36.20 -29.02
N MET A 165 -19.05 35.02 -29.17
CA MET A 165 -18.76 34.07 -28.07
C MET A 165 -17.29 33.97 -27.63
N SER A 166 -16.44 34.98 -27.90
CA SER A 166 -14.99 34.85 -27.68
C SER A 166 -14.53 35.01 -26.22
N ARG A 167 -15.41 35.37 -25.28
CA ARG A 167 -15.04 35.64 -23.88
C ARG A 167 -15.36 34.51 -22.90
N VAL A 168 -16.30 33.63 -23.26
CA VAL A 168 -16.89 32.61 -22.36
C VAL A 168 -15.97 31.39 -22.17
N PRO A 169 -15.98 30.72 -20.99
CA PRO A 169 -15.22 29.50 -20.74
C PRO A 169 -15.53 28.38 -21.74
N GLU A 170 -14.54 27.55 -22.06
CA GLU A 170 -14.65 26.54 -23.12
C GLU A 170 -15.74 25.49 -22.86
N TRP A 171 -15.94 25.08 -21.61
CA TRP A 171 -16.98 24.10 -21.25
C TRP A 171 -18.40 24.61 -21.55
N ALA A 172 -18.65 25.91 -21.45
CA ALA A 172 -19.96 26.50 -21.70
C ALA A 172 -20.30 26.53 -23.20
N LYS A 173 -19.35 26.23 -24.08
CA LYS A 173 -19.55 26.12 -25.54
C LYS A 173 -20.01 24.72 -25.98
N SER A 174 -20.04 23.74 -25.07
CA SER A 174 -20.43 22.35 -25.35
C SER A 174 -21.92 22.10 -25.10
N ALA A 175 -22.54 21.23 -25.91
CA ALA A 175 -23.96 20.89 -25.83
C ALA A 175 -24.34 20.11 -24.55
N ASN A 176 -23.39 19.37 -23.95
CA ASN A 176 -23.61 18.57 -22.75
C ASN A 176 -23.13 19.31 -21.49
N ASN A 177 -24.01 20.17 -20.96
CA ASN A 177 -23.88 21.06 -19.78
C ASN A 177 -23.57 22.54 -20.09
N GLY A 178 -23.93 23.01 -21.28
CA GLY A 178 -24.00 24.44 -21.61
C GLY A 178 -25.11 25.16 -20.84
N ILE A 179 -24.93 26.47 -20.70
CA ILE A 179 -25.89 27.39 -20.08
C ILE A 179 -27.21 27.36 -20.86
N GLN A 180 -28.32 27.06 -20.18
CA GLN A 180 -29.63 26.93 -20.81
C GLN A 180 -30.35 28.26 -20.99
N TYR A 181 -30.06 29.24 -20.13
CA TYR A 181 -30.77 30.51 -20.09
C TYR A 181 -29.90 31.68 -20.55
N GLU A 182 -30.46 32.57 -21.38
CA GLU A 182 -29.72 33.72 -21.94
C GLU A 182 -29.20 34.66 -20.84
N ASP A 183 -29.96 34.87 -19.77
CA ASP A 183 -29.54 35.73 -18.67
C ASP A 183 -28.39 35.13 -17.84
N THR A 184 -28.25 33.80 -17.82
CA THR A 184 -27.06 33.13 -17.24
C THR A 184 -25.81 33.42 -18.06
N TRP A 185 -25.90 33.63 -19.38
CA TRP A 185 -24.74 34.06 -20.18
C TRP A 185 -24.28 35.47 -19.79
N ARG A 186 -25.21 36.40 -19.62
CA ARG A 186 -24.92 37.77 -19.16
C ARG A 186 -24.30 37.77 -17.77
N LEU A 187 -24.79 36.89 -16.88
CA LEU A 187 -24.20 36.67 -15.56
C LEU A 187 -22.73 36.23 -15.65
N ILE A 188 -22.39 35.29 -16.52
CA ILE A 188 -20.98 34.87 -16.70
C ILE A 188 -20.14 36.03 -17.22
N GLU A 189 -20.62 36.79 -18.21
CA GLU A 189 -19.87 37.95 -18.72
C GLU A 189 -19.57 38.97 -17.61
N ASP A 190 -20.55 39.28 -16.78
CA ASP A 190 -20.38 40.16 -15.61
C ASP A 190 -19.36 39.58 -14.61
N LEU A 191 -19.46 38.28 -14.32
CA LEU A 191 -18.54 37.55 -13.44
C LEU A 191 -17.10 37.60 -13.97
N GLU A 192 -16.90 37.39 -15.27
CA GLU A 192 -15.58 37.46 -15.91
C GLU A 192 -14.97 38.85 -15.84
N VAL A 193 -15.78 39.89 -16.01
CA VAL A 193 -15.31 41.27 -15.82
C VAL A 193 -14.81 41.48 -14.38
N LEU A 194 -15.55 40.99 -13.38
CA LEU A 194 -15.12 41.08 -11.97
C LEU A 194 -13.82 40.31 -11.71
N LEU A 195 -13.70 39.09 -12.24
CA LEU A 195 -12.52 38.23 -12.08
C LEU A 195 -11.30 38.85 -12.75
N LYS A 196 -11.43 39.32 -14.00
CA LYS A 196 -10.33 39.97 -14.73
C LYS A 196 -9.87 41.25 -14.04
N ARG A 197 -10.80 42.08 -13.56
CA ARG A 197 -10.50 43.29 -12.77
C ARG A 197 -9.72 42.95 -11.51
N ARG A 198 -9.98 41.79 -10.90
CA ARG A 198 -9.25 41.32 -9.71
C ARG A 198 -7.86 40.80 -10.06
N GLU A 199 -7.75 39.95 -11.08
CA GLU A 199 -6.49 39.36 -11.54
C GLU A 199 -5.49 40.44 -11.97
N THR A 200 -5.96 41.41 -12.77
CA THR A 200 -5.15 42.57 -13.18
C THR A 200 -4.62 43.39 -12.00
N LYS A 201 -5.42 43.57 -10.95
CA LYS A 201 -4.97 44.24 -9.71
C LYS A 201 -3.94 43.40 -8.94
N ILE A 202 -4.12 42.07 -8.86
CA ILE A 202 -3.15 41.16 -8.21
C ILE A 202 -1.81 41.20 -8.97
N GLU A 203 -1.87 41.13 -10.29
CA GLU A 203 -0.69 41.13 -11.16
C GLU A 203 0.04 42.49 -11.14
N GLY A 204 -0.70 43.60 -11.18
CA GLY A 204 -0.13 44.94 -11.02
C GLY A 204 0.61 45.12 -9.69
N LYS A 205 0.06 44.58 -8.58
CA LYS A 205 0.72 44.62 -7.27
C LYS A 205 1.91 43.64 -7.17
N ARG A 206 1.87 42.49 -7.85
CA ARG A 206 3.02 41.57 -7.98
C ARG A 206 4.19 42.24 -8.70
N LYS A 207 3.93 42.93 -9.81
CA LYS A 207 4.92 43.71 -10.55
C LYS A 207 5.51 44.83 -9.70
N GLN A 208 4.68 45.62 -9.01
CA GLN A 208 5.16 46.65 -8.08
C GLN A 208 6.04 46.10 -6.94
N ARG A 209 5.77 44.88 -6.45
CA ARG A 209 6.61 44.22 -5.42
C ARG A 209 7.92 43.68 -6.00
N ALA A 210 7.92 43.21 -7.25
CA ALA A 210 9.13 42.81 -7.97
C ALA A 210 10.02 44.02 -8.27
N ASP A 211 9.43 45.13 -8.72
CA ASP A 211 10.14 46.38 -9.02
C ASP A 211 10.74 47.01 -7.76
N LYS A 212 10.03 46.97 -6.62
CA LYS A 212 10.58 47.40 -5.32
C LYS A 212 11.72 46.51 -4.80
N LYS A 213 11.73 45.21 -5.15
CA LYS A 213 12.85 44.31 -4.83
C LYS A 213 14.03 44.49 -5.79
N GLY A 214 13.78 44.88 -7.04
CA GLY A 214 14.81 45.22 -8.03
C GLY A 214 15.50 46.57 -7.79
N ALA A 215 14.78 47.55 -7.23
CA ALA A 215 15.32 48.88 -6.90
C ALA A 215 16.14 48.94 -5.60
N GLY A 216 16.16 47.87 -4.80
CA GLY A 216 16.81 47.79 -3.48
C GLY A 216 18.20 47.13 -3.47
N LEU A 217 18.78 46.81 -4.63
CA LEU A 217 20.12 46.21 -4.74
C LEU A 217 21.09 47.22 -5.35
N ASN A 218 21.46 48.23 -4.58
CA ASN A 218 22.70 49.00 -4.73
C ASN A 218 23.00 49.69 -3.39
N GLY A 219 23.55 48.93 -2.44
CA GLY A 219 24.07 49.49 -1.19
C GLY A 219 24.22 48.48 -0.04
N LEU A 220 25.46 48.01 0.17
CA LEU A 220 26.00 47.26 1.33
C LEU A 220 25.45 45.81 1.50
N GLY A 221 26.24 44.76 1.74
CA GLY A 221 27.60 44.67 2.26
C GLY A 221 27.60 43.90 3.58
N SER A 222 27.76 42.57 3.52
CA SER A 222 28.21 41.66 4.58
C SER A 222 27.34 41.48 5.87
N THR A 223 27.37 40.22 6.31
CA THR A 223 27.15 39.67 7.68
C THR A 223 25.74 39.44 8.23
N ASP A 224 25.60 38.22 8.75
CA ASP A 224 24.67 37.72 9.78
C ASP A 224 23.23 37.38 9.37
N TRP A 225 23.08 36.13 8.92
CA TRP A 225 21.79 35.41 8.89
C TRP A 225 21.70 34.53 10.14
N GLU A 226 21.14 35.07 11.21
CA GLU A 226 20.68 34.29 12.35
C GLU A 226 19.18 33.97 12.24
N ASP A 227 18.94 32.66 12.38
CA ASP A 227 17.84 31.96 13.02
C ASP A 227 16.38 32.25 12.64
N GLY A 228 15.74 31.17 12.19
CA GLY A 228 14.34 31.08 11.81
C GLY A 228 13.99 29.60 11.69
N THR A 229 13.76 28.97 12.83
CA THR A 229 13.29 27.60 12.99
C THR A 229 11.91 27.42 12.37
N GLU A 230 11.82 26.74 11.23
CA GLU A 230 10.54 26.28 10.66
C GLU A 230 10.34 24.79 10.95
N GLN A 231 9.45 24.53 11.90
CA GLN A 231 8.75 23.27 12.06
C GLN A 231 7.53 23.24 11.13
N GLY A 232 7.26 22.07 10.54
CA GLY A 232 5.89 21.66 10.18
C GLY A 232 5.49 21.83 8.72
N GLU A 233 5.63 20.75 7.95
CA GLU A 233 4.77 20.48 6.80
C GLU A 233 3.31 20.38 7.30
N GLY A 234 2.47 21.31 6.85
CA GLY A 234 1.08 21.42 7.29
C GLY A 234 0.60 22.87 7.42
N ALA A 235 0.83 23.70 6.41
CA ALA A 235 0.23 25.02 6.34
C ALA A 235 -0.16 25.29 4.89
N GLY A 236 -1.46 25.20 4.60
CA GLY A 236 -2.02 25.83 3.42
C GLY A 236 -1.51 27.27 3.33
N MET A 237 -1.17 27.67 2.12
CA MET A 237 -0.72 29.01 1.75
C MET A 237 -1.69 30.08 2.30
N LYS A 238 -1.55 30.50 3.56
CA LYS A 238 -2.12 31.75 4.08
C LYS A 238 -1.32 32.90 3.48
N ARG A 239 -1.59 33.18 2.21
CA ARG A 239 -1.11 34.38 1.52
C ARG A 239 -1.76 35.61 2.18
N GLY A 240 -0.98 36.26 3.05
CA GLY A 240 -1.08 37.65 3.48
C GLY A 240 -2.47 38.30 3.46
N GLU A 241 -3.27 38.12 4.50
CA GLU A 241 -4.59 38.74 4.64
C GLU A 241 -4.54 40.21 5.13
N GLY A 242 -3.38 40.73 5.55
CA GLY A 242 -3.28 42.03 6.24
C GLY A 242 -3.57 43.29 5.40
N GLU A 243 -3.28 43.29 4.09
CA GLU A 243 -3.48 44.46 3.19
C GLU A 243 -4.39 44.16 1.99
N LEU A 244 -4.78 42.90 1.81
CA LEU A 244 -5.70 42.43 0.76
C LEU A 244 -7.17 42.54 1.17
N GLY A 245 -7.46 42.81 2.46
CA GLY A 245 -8.78 42.70 3.07
C GLY A 245 -9.85 43.62 2.47
N THR A 246 -9.54 44.88 2.19
CA THR A 246 -10.54 45.86 1.68
C THR A 246 -10.91 45.60 0.23
N ASP A 247 -9.93 45.49 -0.67
CA ASP A 247 -10.17 45.16 -2.08
C ASP A 247 -10.85 43.78 -2.23
N PHE A 248 -10.49 42.79 -1.39
CA PHE A 248 -11.09 41.45 -1.39
C PHE A 248 -12.51 41.47 -0.83
N GLY A 249 -12.77 42.30 0.19
CA GLY A 249 -14.10 42.57 0.71
C GLY A 249 -15.03 43.16 -0.34
N VAL A 250 -14.54 44.12 -1.15
CA VAL A 250 -15.30 44.66 -2.29
C VAL A 250 -15.60 43.56 -3.31
N PHE A 251 -14.60 42.76 -3.70
CA PHE A 251 -14.82 41.65 -4.63
C PHE A 251 -15.85 40.63 -4.12
N LYS A 252 -15.77 40.26 -2.83
CA LYS A 252 -16.76 39.37 -2.20
C LYS A 252 -18.16 39.98 -2.19
N LYS A 253 -18.26 41.29 -1.95
CA LYS A 253 -19.53 42.03 -2.00
C LYS A 253 -20.12 42.02 -3.41
N ASP A 254 -19.31 42.29 -4.42
CA ASP A 254 -19.75 42.28 -5.82
C ASP A 254 -20.18 40.87 -6.27
N LEU A 255 -19.46 39.82 -5.83
CA LEU A 255 -19.88 38.43 -6.05
C LEU A 255 -21.20 38.11 -5.33
N GLN A 256 -21.38 38.62 -4.12
CA GLN A 256 -22.63 38.44 -3.38
C GLN A 256 -23.80 39.12 -4.09
N GLU A 257 -23.60 40.33 -4.62
CA GLU A 257 -24.59 41.04 -5.43
C GLU A 257 -24.95 40.26 -6.71
N LEU A 258 -23.97 39.65 -7.38
CA LEU A 258 -24.25 38.76 -8.50
C LEU A 258 -25.07 37.53 -8.07
N ARG A 259 -24.77 36.91 -6.92
CA ARG A 259 -25.57 35.79 -6.41
C ARG A 259 -27.00 36.22 -6.05
N GLU A 260 -27.18 37.40 -5.47
CA GLU A 260 -28.51 37.95 -5.19
C GLU A 260 -29.30 38.23 -6.47
N ARG A 261 -28.63 38.64 -7.56
CA ARG A 261 -29.27 38.76 -8.87
C ARG A 261 -29.75 37.40 -9.38
N VAL A 262 -28.95 36.34 -9.25
CA VAL A 262 -29.37 34.96 -9.59
C VAL A 262 -30.56 34.51 -8.73
N GLY A 263 -30.56 34.83 -7.44
CA GLY A 263 -31.67 34.48 -6.54
C GLY A 263 -32.98 35.24 -6.80
N LYS A 264 -32.93 36.38 -7.52
CA LYS A 264 -34.10 37.18 -7.92
C LYS A 264 -34.70 36.77 -9.27
N VAL A 265 -34.13 35.74 -9.90
CA VAL A 265 -34.60 35.21 -11.17
C VAL A 265 -35.95 34.51 -11.03
N HIS A 266 -36.72 34.45 -12.13
CA HIS A 266 -38.14 34.12 -12.10
C HIS A 266 -38.43 32.62 -11.92
N THR A 267 -37.46 31.73 -12.18
CA THR A 267 -37.63 30.27 -12.03
C THR A 267 -36.49 29.62 -11.24
N PRO A 268 -36.76 28.59 -10.41
CA PRO A 268 -35.72 27.83 -9.72
C PRO A 268 -34.73 27.15 -10.66
N ASP A 269 -35.16 26.78 -11.88
CA ASP A 269 -34.32 26.14 -12.88
C ASP A 269 -33.25 27.09 -13.44
N GLU A 270 -33.64 28.33 -13.70
CA GLU A 270 -32.72 29.38 -14.18
C GLU A 270 -31.77 29.84 -13.07
N ALA A 271 -32.27 29.98 -11.83
CA ALA A 271 -31.42 30.25 -10.68
C ALA A 271 -30.40 29.12 -10.43
N PHE A 272 -30.82 27.87 -10.61
CA PHE A 272 -29.95 26.70 -10.53
C PHE A 272 -28.87 26.74 -11.60
N ASP A 273 -29.24 26.96 -12.87
CA ASP A 273 -28.30 27.10 -13.99
C ASP A 273 -27.29 28.23 -13.74
N GLY A 274 -27.76 29.38 -13.27
CA GLY A 274 -26.92 30.53 -12.90
C GLY A 274 -25.89 30.21 -11.80
N HIS A 275 -26.32 29.55 -10.72
CA HIS A 275 -25.41 29.16 -9.63
C HIS A 275 -24.43 28.06 -10.04
N MET A 276 -24.86 27.10 -10.86
CA MET A 276 -23.98 26.06 -11.42
C MET A 276 -22.92 26.66 -12.35
N ALA A 277 -23.33 27.58 -13.23
CA ALA A 277 -22.46 28.30 -14.14
C ALA A 277 -21.42 29.16 -13.42
N MET A 278 -21.87 29.95 -12.44
CA MET A 278 -21.00 30.78 -11.60
C MET A 278 -20.00 29.90 -10.82
N GLY A 279 -20.48 28.81 -10.20
CA GLY A 279 -19.64 27.88 -9.46
C GLY A 279 -18.53 27.27 -10.31
N LYS A 280 -18.86 26.79 -11.52
CA LYS A 280 -17.87 26.20 -12.45
C LYS A 280 -16.81 27.22 -12.86
N SER A 281 -17.22 28.42 -13.26
CA SER A 281 -16.28 29.48 -13.65
C SER A 281 -15.33 29.89 -12.52
N LEU A 282 -15.81 29.89 -11.27
CA LEU A 282 -14.99 30.16 -10.08
C LEU A 282 -14.07 28.99 -9.76
N PHE A 283 -14.54 27.75 -9.90
CA PHE A 283 -13.77 26.54 -9.64
C PHE A 283 -12.55 26.42 -10.58
N GLU A 284 -12.74 26.66 -11.87
CA GLU A 284 -11.66 26.62 -12.88
C GLU A 284 -10.54 27.62 -12.62
N ARG A 285 -10.82 28.70 -11.89
CA ARG A 285 -9.85 29.74 -11.52
C ARG A 285 -9.31 29.56 -10.10
N GLU A 286 -9.54 28.41 -9.50
CA GLU A 286 -9.13 28.05 -8.13
C GLU A 286 -9.74 28.96 -7.03
N TRP A 287 -10.86 29.63 -7.29
CA TRP A 287 -11.62 30.37 -6.27
C TRP A 287 -12.56 29.41 -5.51
N LEU A 288 -11.97 28.38 -4.92
CA LEU A 288 -12.65 27.18 -4.43
C LEU A 288 -13.72 27.49 -3.36
N GLU A 289 -13.45 28.37 -2.40
CA GLU A 289 -14.43 28.79 -1.39
C GLU A 289 -15.65 29.49 -2.00
N GLN A 290 -15.44 30.30 -3.05
CA GLN A 290 -16.54 31.01 -3.71
C GLN A 290 -17.31 30.11 -4.68
N ALA A 291 -16.63 29.14 -5.30
CA ALA A 291 -17.25 28.09 -6.08
C ALA A 291 -18.16 27.22 -5.19
N LEU A 292 -17.65 26.79 -4.03
CA LEU A 292 -18.37 25.99 -3.05
C LEU A 292 -19.69 26.63 -2.63
N ILE A 293 -19.68 27.92 -2.27
CA ILE A 293 -20.90 28.66 -1.91
C ILE A 293 -21.93 28.60 -3.05
N SER A 294 -21.48 28.82 -4.29
CA SER A 294 -22.39 28.84 -5.44
C SER A 294 -22.98 27.46 -5.73
N PHE A 295 -22.18 26.38 -5.61
CA PHE A 295 -22.69 25.02 -5.74
C PHE A 295 -23.62 24.61 -4.59
N GLN A 296 -23.36 25.06 -3.35
CA GLN A 296 -24.27 24.83 -2.22
C GLN A 296 -25.64 25.50 -2.42
N LEU A 297 -25.66 26.70 -3.00
CA LEU A 297 -26.91 27.35 -3.40
C LEU A 297 -27.63 26.56 -4.50
N ALA A 298 -26.91 26.01 -5.48
CA ALA A 298 -27.49 25.13 -6.48
C ALA A 298 -28.10 23.86 -5.85
N VAL A 299 -27.43 23.24 -4.87
CA VAL A 299 -27.97 22.09 -4.11
C VAL A 299 -29.25 22.48 -3.34
N GLN A 300 -29.32 23.68 -2.76
CA GLN A 300 -30.53 24.14 -2.06
C GLN A 300 -31.73 24.29 -3.01
N LEU A 301 -31.48 24.69 -4.26
CA LEU A 301 -32.52 24.84 -5.28
C LEU A 301 -32.97 23.48 -5.83
N LYS A 302 -32.02 22.57 -6.08
CA LYS A 302 -32.30 21.21 -6.58
C LYS A 302 -31.54 20.16 -5.77
N PRO A 303 -32.10 19.68 -4.64
CA PRO A 303 -31.43 18.70 -3.79
C PRO A 303 -31.19 17.34 -4.44
N GLN A 304 -32.01 16.96 -5.44
CA GLN A 304 -31.89 15.69 -6.16
C GLN A 304 -30.96 15.75 -7.39
N ASP A 305 -30.30 16.89 -7.66
CA ASP A 305 -29.35 16.97 -8.77
C ASP A 305 -27.97 16.42 -8.36
N VAL A 306 -27.56 15.32 -9.01
CA VAL A 306 -26.29 14.63 -8.74
C VAL A 306 -25.08 15.52 -9.02
N ARG A 307 -25.13 16.37 -10.06
CA ARG A 307 -24.00 17.21 -10.48
C ARG A 307 -23.69 18.26 -9.42
N ALA A 308 -24.72 18.87 -8.81
CA ALA A 308 -24.55 19.90 -7.81
C ALA A 308 -23.80 19.35 -6.58
N HIS A 309 -24.24 18.21 -6.03
CA HIS A 309 -23.54 17.54 -4.92
C HIS A 309 -22.13 17.09 -5.31
N PHE A 310 -21.96 16.56 -6.52
CA PHE A 310 -20.64 16.15 -7.03
C PHE A 310 -19.65 17.33 -7.11
N LEU A 311 -20.10 18.51 -7.57
CA LEU A 311 -19.26 19.71 -7.66
C LEU A 311 -18.99 20.35 -6.28
N VAL A 312 -19.93 20.25 -5.34
CA VAL A 312 -19.66 20.57 -3.92
C VAL A 312 -18.54 19.67 -3.39
N GLY A 313 -18.62 18.36 -3.63
CA GLY A 313 -17.59 17.39 -3.27
C GLY A 313 -16.22 17.73 -3.87
N ASN A 314 -16.16 18.03 -5.17
CA ASN A 314 -14.90 18.41 -5.85
C ASN A 314 -14.29 19.69 -5.25
N SER A 315 -15.12 20.66 -4.88
CA SER A 315 -14.70 21.91 -4.25
C SER A 315 -14.13 21.66 -2.85
N LEU A 316 -14.81 20.85 -2.04
CA LEU A 316 -14.36 20.47 -0.70
C LEU A 316 -13.06 19.66 -0.75
N TYR A 317 -12.94 18.72 -1.69
CA TYR A 317 -11.72 17.94 -1.89
C TYR A 317 -10.53 18.85 -2.22
N SER A 318 -10.72 19.79 -3.15
CA SER A 318 -9.67 20.74 -3.55
C SER A 318 -9.26 21.69 -2.41
N LEU A 319 -10.16 21.92 -1.44
CA LEU A 319 -9.89 22.67 -0.21
C LEU A 319 -9.20 21.82 0.88
N GLY A 320 -8.97 20.52 0.65
CA GLY A 320 -8.42 19.58 1.62
C GLY A 320 -9.42 19.10 2.68
N ARG A 321 -10.72 19.36 2.49
CA ARG A 321 -11.82 18.99 3.41
C ARG A 321 -12.38 17.61 3.01
N TYR A 322 -11.56 16.56 3.13
CA TYR A 322 -11.86 15.23 2.59
C TYR A 322 -13.12 14.59 3.17
N GLU A 323 -13.36 14.70 4.49
CA GLU A 323 -14.55 14.13 5.15
C GLU A 323 -15.86 14.75 4.65
N GLU A 324 -15.87 16.07 4.44
CA GLU A 324 -17.02 16.78 3.91
C GLU A 324 -17.20 16.49 2.41
N ALA A 325 -16.10 16.33 1.67
CA ALA A 325 -16.14 15.90 0.28
C ALA A 325 -16.75 14.51 0.14
N ARG A 326 -16.30 13.54 0.94
CA ARG A 326 -16.86 12.18 1.03
C ARG A 326 -18.36 12.22 1.28
N THR A 327 -18.80 13.00 2.27
CA THR A 327 -20.22 13.18 2.61
C THR A 327 -21.02 13.76 1.44
N SER A 328 -20.44 14.70 0.69
CA SER A 328 -21.09 15.31 -0.46
C SER A 328 -21.19 14.36 -1.65
N TYR A 329 -20.16 13.54 -1.90
CA TYR A 329 -20.24 12.50 -2.92
C TYR A 329 -21.23 11.40 -2.55
N GLN A 330 -21.34 11.03 -1.27
CA GLN A 330 -22.37 10.09 -0.81
C GLN A 330 -23.78 10.62 -1.11
N LYS A 331 -24.04 11.90 -0.82
CA LYS A 331 -25.29 12.57 -1.18
C LYS A 331 -25.53 12.61 -2.69
N ALA A 332 -24.47 12.75 -3.49
CA ALA A 332 -24.58 12.68 -4.96
C ALA A 332 -25.00 11.28 -5.42
N LEU A 333 -24.52 10.21 -4.79
CA LEU A 333 -24.96 8.84 -5.07
C LEU A 333 -26.41 8.62 -4.62
N GLU A 334 -26.78 9.05 -3.41
CA GLU A 334 -28.16 8.97 -2.90
C GLU A 334 -29.16 9.67 -3.82
N ALA A 335 -28.84 10.89 -4.29
CA ALA A 335 -29.66 11.61 -5.27
C ALA A 335 -29.75 10.89 -6.63
N GLY A 336 -28.74 10.10 -6.99
CA GLY A 336 -28.68 9.33 -8.22
C GLY A 336 -29.46 8.01 -8.17
N GLU A 337 -29.73 7.45 -6.99
CA GLU A 337 -30.46 6.18 -6.84
C GLU A 337 -31.91 6.30 -7.36
N GLU A 338 -32.55 7.45 -7.16
CA GLU A 338 -33.93 7.69 -7.61
C GLU A 338 -34.05 7.76 -9.15
N ASN A 339 -32.99 8.19 -9.84
CA ASN A 339 -32.97 8.43 -11.30
C ASN A 339 -31.68 7.93 -11.96
N ALA A 340 -31.27 6.70 -11.64
CA ALA A 340 -29.97 6.15 -12.04
C ALA A 340 -29.73 6.19 -13.55
N GLN A 341 -30.78 6.06 -14.37
CA GLN A 341 -30.68 6.09 -15.83
C GLN A 341 -30.28 7.47 -16.38
N GLU A 342 -30.72 8.56 -15.76
CA GLU A 342 -30.37 9.93 -16.16
C GLU A 342 -28.89 10.23 -15.88
N TRP A 343 -28.34 9.65 -14.81
CA TRP A 343 -27.00 9.95 -14.30
C TRP A 343 -25.94 8.89 -14.63
N GLN A 344 -26.23 7.91 -15.49
CA GLN A 344 -25.29 6.82 -15.82
C GLN A 344 -23.92 7.32 -16.29
N GLY A 345 -23.86 8.48 -16.97
CA GLY A 345 -22.60 9.07 -17.42
C GLY A 345 -21.74 9.67 -16.32
N ILE A 346 -22.32 10.12 -15.20
CA ILE A 346 -21.59 10.82 -14.12
C ILE A 346 -21.33 9.92 -12.91
N LEU A 347 -22.22 8.96 -12.61
CA LEU A 347 -22.11 8.07 -11.44
C LEU A 347 -20.76 7.33 -11.33
N PRO A 348 -20.16 6.79 -12.41
CA PRO A 348 -18.82 6.21 -12.34
C PRO A 348 -17.76 7.21 -11.82
N GLN A 349 -17.86 8.48 -12.25
CA GLN A 349 -16.93 9.53 -11.81
C GLN A 349 -17.20 9.97 -10.36
N VAL A 350 -18.46 9.95 -9.91
CA VAL A 350 -18.80 10.18 -8.49
C VAL A 350 -18.14 9.10 -7.63
N HIS A 351 -18.25 7.83 -8.02
CA HIS A 351 -17.59 6.73 -7.32
C HIS A 351 -16.06 6.87 -7.31
N VAL A 352 -15.44 7.23 -8.44
CA VAL A 352 -13.99 7.49 -8.48
C VAL A 352 -13.60 8.60 -7.51
N ASN A 353 -14.32 9.73 -7.49
CA ASN A 353 -13.96 10.85 -6.63
C ASN A 353 -14.25 10.58 -5.14
N LEU A 354 -15.28 9.78 -4.84
CA LEU A 354 -15.51 9.27 -3.50
C LEU A 354 -14.36 8.37 -3.05
N GLY A 355 -13.88 7.46 -3.91
CA GLY A 355 -12.68 6.65 -3.65
C GLY A 355 -11.45 7.51 -3.38
N ILE A 356 -11.21 8.55 -4.19
CA ILE A 356 -10.09 9.48 -4.01
C ILE A 356 -10.21 10.27 -2.69
N ALA A 357 -11.41 10.67 -2.28
CA ALA A 357 -11.62 11.33 -0.99
C ALA A 357 -11.32 10.37 0.18
N LEU A 358 -11.75 9.11 0.07
CA LEU A 358 -11.46 8.07 1.05
C LEU A 358 -9.96 7.76 1.15
N GLU A 359 -9.22 7.75 0.03
CA GLU A 359 -7.76 7.66 0.05
C GLU A 359 -7.13 8.82 0.82
N GLY A 360 -7.64 10.04 0.65
CA GLY A 360 -7.22 11.23 1.40
C GLY A 360 -7.44 11.11 2.91
N GLU A 361 -8.43 10.31 3.34
CA GLU A 361 -8.66 9.94 4.74
C GLU A 361 -7.83 8.71 5.18
N GLY A 362 -7.18 8.02 4.25
CA GLY A 362 -6.40 6.79 4.49
C GLY A 362 -7.19 5.49 4.37
N MET A 363 -8.45 5.54 3.92
CA MET A 363 -9.38 4.41 3.85
C MET A 363 -9.28 3.67 2.50
N LEU A 364 -8.22 2.88 2.32
CA LEU A 364 -7.91 2.21 1.06
C LEU A 364 -8.89 1.08 0.71
N MET A 365 -9.39 0.33 1.69
CA MET A 365 -10.36 -0.75 1.43
C MET A 365 -11.70 -0.17 0.98
N CYS A 366 -12.16 0.90 1.62
CA CYS A 366 -13.36 1.62 1.18
C CYS A 366 -13.17 2.22 -0.21
N ALA A 367 -11.98 2.78 -0.51
CA ALA A 367 -11.68 3.33 -1.82
C ALA A 367 -11.74 2.25 -2.92
N CYS A 368 -11.17 1.06 -2.66
CA CYS A 368 -11.23 -0.08 -3.59
C CYS A 368 -12.66 -0.47 -3.96
N ASP A 369 -13.57 -0.50 -2.99
CA ASP A 369 -14.97 -0.83 -3.25
C ASP A 369 -15.60 0.17 -4.22
N HIS A 370 -15.38 1.49 -4.04
CA HIS A 370 -15.92 2.48 -4.97
C HIS A 370 -15.24 2.51 -6.34
N TYR A 371 -13.92 2.27 -6.43
CA TYR A 371 -13.29 2.12 -7.74
C TYR A 371 -13.80 0.90 -8.49
N ARG A 372 -14.08 -0.20 -7.77
CA ARG A 372 -14.71 -1.39 -8.35
C ARG A 372 -16.11 -1.08 -8.86
N GLU A 373 -16.94 -0.38 -8.08
CA GLU A 373 -18.27 0.06 -8.54
C GLU A 373 -18.17 0.97 -9.78
N ALA A 374 -17.21 1.90 -9.82
CA ALA A 374 -16.98 2.73 -11.00
C ALA A 374 -16.61 1.91 -12.25
N ALA A 375 -15.76 0.89 -12.09
CA ALA A 375 -15.39 -0.02 -13.18
C ALA A 375 -16.55 -0.94 -13.60
N ILE A 376 -17.44 -1.32 -12.69
CA ILE A 376 -18.66 -2.08 -13.01
C ILE A 376 -19.64 -1.21 -13.81
N LEU A 377 -19.87 0.03 -13.39
CA LEU A 377 -20.78 0.96 -14.07
C LEU A 377 -20.24 1.41 -15.43
N ASN A 378 -18.91 1.52 -15.58
CA ASN A 378 -18.26 1.81 -16.85
C ASN A 378 -17.01 0.93 -17.04
N PRO A 379 -17.13 -0.24 -17.70
CA PRO A 379 -16.01 -1.16 -17.93
C PRO A 379 -14.85 -0.60 -18.76
N ARG A 380 -15.05 0.50 -19.49
CA ARG A 380 -13.99 1.18 -20.25
C ARG A 380 -13.30 2.29 -19.46
N HIS A 381 -13.61 2.43 -18.17
CA HIS A 381 -13.05 3.47 -17.31
C HIS A 381 -11.63 3.11 -16.84
N TYR A 382 -10.65 3.16 -17.74
CA TYR A 382 -9.24 2.83 -17.48
C TYR A 382 -8.66 3.53 -16.22
N ARG A 383 -9.09 4.76 -15.94
CA ARG A 383 -8.66 5.51 -14.74
C ARG A 383 -9.16 4.87 -13.44
N ALA A 384 -10.36 4.28 -13.41
CA ALA A 384 -10.90 3.61 -12.22
C ALA A 384 -10.15 2.31 -11.96
N LEU A 385 -9.86 1.55 -13.02
CA LEU A 385 -9.04 0.33 -12.96
C LEU A 385 -7.62 0.62 -12.46
N LYS A 386 -6.98 1.67 -12.97
CA LYS A 386 -5.66 2.12 -12.49
C LYS A 386 -5.70 2.50 -11.00
N LEU A 387 -6.69 3.28 -10.58
CA LEU A 387 -6.83 3.69 -9.17
C LEU A 387 -7.13 2.50 -8.26
N LEU A 388 -7.97 1.57 -8.70
CA LEU A 388 -8.21 0.29 -8.02
C LEU A 388 -6.90 -0.49 -7.87
N GLY A 389 -6.10 -0.61 -8.93
CA GLY A 389 -4.80 -1.26 -8.91
C GLY A 389 -3.84 -0.61 -7.91
N SER A 390 -3.73 0.72 -7.92
CA SER A 390 -2.92 1.48 -6.97
C SER A 390 -3.37 1.27 -5.52
N ALA A 391 -4.68 1.29 -5.25
CA ALA A 391 -5.21 1.08 -3.91
C ALA A 391 -4.99 -0.37 -3.42
N LEU A 392 -5.18 -1.36 -4.29
CA LEU A 392 -4.88 -2.78 -4.01
C LEU A 392 -3.39 -3.00 -3.72
N PHE A 393 -2.50 -2.32 -4.46
CA PHE A 393 -1.07 -2.33 -4.18
C PHE A 393 -0.78 -1.75 -2.78
N GLY A 394 -1.43 -0.62 -2.44
CA GLY A 394 -1.37 -0.02 -1.11
C GLY A 394 -1.83 -0.95 0.02
N LEU A 395 -2.76 -1.87 -0.27
CA LEU A 395 -3.26 -2.88 0.67
C LEU A 395 -2.42 -4.17 0.74
N GLY A 396 -1.40 -4.30 -0.10
CA GLY A 396 -0.57 -5.50 -0.20
C GLY A 396 -1.17 -6.61 -1.10
N GLU A 397 -2.25 -6.34 -1.82
CA GLU A 397 -2.92 -7.29 -2.72
C GLU A 397 -2.31 -7.25 -4.13
N TYR A 398 -1.00 -7.49 -4.24
CA TYR A 398 -0.21 -7.22 -5.45
C TYR A 398 -0.68 -7.94 -6.72
N ARG A 399 -1.16 -9.19 -6.61
CA ARG A 399 -1.69 -9.92 -7.77
C ARG A 399 -2.98 -9.31 -8.30
N ALA A 400 -3.86 -8.86 -7.41
CA ALA A 400 -5.08 -8.19 -7.80
C ALA A 400 -4.76 -6.80 -8.40
N ALA A 401 -3.78 -6.11 -7.82
CA ALA A 401 -3.27 -4.84 -8.35
C ALA A 401 -2.74 -4.99 -9.79
N GLN A 402 -1.87 -5.98 -10.03
CA GLN A 402 -1.33 -6.29 -11.35
C GLN A 402 -2.44 -6.42 -12.40
N LYS A 403 -3.44 -7.28 -12.14
CA LYS A 403 -4.56 -7.51 -13.07
C LYS A 403 -5.31 -6.22 -13.43
N CYS A 404 -5.67 -5.42 -12.44
CA CYS A 404 -6.37 -4.15 -12.68
C CYS A 404 -5.52 -3.15 -13.48
N LEU A 405 -4.20 -3.15 -13.29
CA LEU A 405 -3.28 -2.27 -14.01
C LEU A 405 -3.06 -2.72 -15.45
N GLU A 406 -2.95 -4.03 -15.68
CA GLU A 406 -2.90 -4.61 -17.03
C GLU A 406 -4.18 -4.31 -17.79
N GLU A 407 -5.36 -4.50 -17.19
CA GLU A 407 -6.65 -4.12 -17.79
C GLU A 407 -6.73 -2.62 -18.12
N ALA A 408 -6.22 -1.76 -17.24
CA ALA A 408 -6.14 -0.32 -17.50
C ALA A 408 -5.24 0.00 -18.70
N LEU A 409 -4.13 -0.71 -18.86
CA LEU A 409 -3.17 -0.55 -19.96
C LEU A 409 -3.69 -1.15 -21.28
N VAL A 410 -4.49 -2.21 -21.25
CA VAL A 410 -5.21 -2.71 -22.44
C VAL A 410 -6.14 -1.62 -23.00
N LEU A 411 -6.84 -0.91 -22.12
CA LEU A 411 -7.73 0.19 -22.51
C LEU A 411 -6.98 1.47 -22.91
N LYS A 412 -5.83 1.73 -22.28
CA LYS A 412 -4.99 2.90 -22.55
C LYS A 412 -3.49 2.53 -22.48
N PRO A 413 -2.87 2.11 -23.60
CA PRO A 413 -1.50 1.61 -23.62
C PRO A 413 -0.40 2.63 -23.33
N ASP A 414 -0.69 3.93 -23.45
CA ASP A 414 0.26 5.02 -23.20
C ASP A 414 0.10 5.64 -21.81
N TYR A 415 -0.62 4.97 -20.89
CA TYR A 415 -0.91 5.52 -19.57
C TYR A 415 0.29 5.39 -18.62
N THR A 416 1.15 6.42 -18.65
CA THR A 416 2.41 6.49 -17.88
C THR A 416 2.28 6.07 -16.42
N ASP A 417 1.29 6.61 -15.68
CA ASP A 417 1.13 6.29 -14.26
C ASP A 417 0.78 4.81 -14.03
N ALA A 418 0.03 4.17 -14.94
CA ALA A 418 -0.32 2.76 -14.83
C ALA A 418 0.88 1.84 -15.05
N HIS A 419 1.79 2.19 -15.98
CA HIS A 419 3.07 1.48 -16.13
C HIS A 419 3.93 1.57 -14.85
N CYS A 420 3.98 2.75 -14.21
CA CYS A 420 4.73 2.92 -12.96
C CYS A 420 4.15 2.07 -11.82
N ASP A 421 2.82 2.08 -11.69
CA ASP A 421 2.13 1.29 -10.66
C ASP A 421 2.28 -0.22 -10.96
N LEU A 422 2.26 -0.63 -12.22
CA LEU A 422 2.45 -2.03 -12.64
C LEU A 422 3.87 -2.50 -12.31
N GLY A 423 4.89 -1.70 -12.63
CA GLY A 423 6.27 -2.01 -12.25
C GLY A 423 6.45 -2.15 -10.74
N SER A 424 5.73 -1.35 -9.96
CA SER A 424 5.74 -1.45 -8.49
C SER A 424 5.08 -2.75 -8.01
N ALA A 425 3.94 -3.13 -8.58
CA ALA A 425 3.26 -4.39 -8.27
C ALA A 425 4.09 -5.62 -8.64
N LEU A 426 4.73 -5.63 -9.82
CA LEU A 426 5.61 -6.69 -10.28
C LEU A 426 6.83 -6.86 -9.36
N HIS A 427 7.46 -5.76 -8.96
CA HIS A 427 8.56 -5.80 -7.99
C HIS A 427 8.13 -6.41 -6.64
N ALA A 428 6.95 -6.03 -6.14
CA ALA A 428 6.41 -6.62 -4.91
C ALA A 428 6.06 -8.11 -5.04
N LEU A 429 5.83 -8.59 -6.26
CA LEU A 429 5.66 -10.01 -6.60
C LEU A 429 6.98 -10.74 -6.89
N HIS A 430 8.12 -10.05 -6.73
CA HIS A 430 9.47 -10.52 -7.05
C HIS A 430 9.71 -10.81 -8.54
N ASP A 431 8.92 -10.21 -9.44
CA ASP A 431 9.19 -10.18 -10.88
C ASP A 431 9.97 -8.90 -11.23
N ASP A 432 11.21 -8.85 -10.74
CA ASP A 432 12.08 -7.68 -10.84
C ASP A 432 12.48 -7.36 -12.28
N GLU A 433 12.53 -8.37 -13.17
CA GLU A 433 12.88 -8.19 -14.58
C GLU A 433 11.79 -7.41 -15.33
N GLN A 434 10.53 -7.84 -15.20
CA GLN A 434 9.41 -7.12 -15.82
C GLN A 434 9.20 -5.75 -15.15
N ALA A 435 9.40 -5.65 -13.83
CA ALA A 435 9.33 -4.37 -13.13
C ALA A 435 10.28 -3.32 -13.70
N ILE A 436 11.54 -3.70 -14.01
CA ILE A 436 12.50 -2.79 -14.65
C ILE A 436 12.00 -2.32 -16.02
N LEU A 437 11.43 -3.22 -16.82
CA LEU A 437 10.89 -2.88 -18.15
C LEU A 437 9.75 -1.88 -18.05
N GLU A 438 8.82 -2.07 -17.11
CA GLU A 438 7.68 -1.18 -16.91
C GLU A 438 8.10 0.20 -16.35
N PHE A 439 9.09 0.25 -15.45
CA PHE A 439 9.68 1.53 -15.03
C PHE A 439 10.41 2.23 -16.17
N GLN A 440 11.12 1.48 -17.02
CA GLN A 440 11.80 2.06 -18.18
C GLN A 440 10.80 2.62 -19.19
N LYS A 441 9.72 1.88 -19.52
CA LYS A 441 8.62 2.39 -20.35
C LYS A 441 8.02 3.67 -19.79
N THR A 442 7.83 3.74 -18.47
CA THR A 442 7.35 4.96 -17.80
C THR A 442 8.29 6.13 -18.04
N ILE A 443 9.60 5.92 -17.92
CA ILE A 443 10.64 6.95 -18.14
C ILE A 443 10.73 7.32 -19.62
N ASP A 444 10.53 6.39 -20.53
CA ASP A 444 10.54 6.64 -21.98
C ASP A 444 9.33 7.49 -22.40
N LEU A 445 8.15 7.23 -21.82
CA LEU A 445 6.94 8.04 -22.01
C LEU A 445 7.04 9.41 -21.32
N ASN A 446 7.66 9.46 -20.13
CA ASN A 446 7.85 10.68 -19.36
C ASN A 446 9.20 10.67 -18.62
N PRO A 447 10.25 11.30 -19.21
CA PRO A 447 11.60 11.32 -18.62
C PRO A 447 11.71 11.96 -17.24
N ASN A 448 10.73 12.78 -16.85
CA ASN A 448 10.68 13.49 -15.57
C ASN A 448 9.74 12.81 -14.56
N HIS A 449 9.30 11.57 -14.82
CA HIS A 449 8.42 10.83 -13.90
C HIS A 449 9.17 10.40 -12.64
N VAL A 450 9.05 11.21 -11.59
CA VAL A 450 9.87 11.09 -10.36
C VAL A 450 9.71 9.75 -9.66
N ASP A 451 8.48 9.24 -9.56
CA ASP A 451 8.21 8.03 -8.77
C ASP A 451 8.77 6.78 -9.47
N ALA A 452 8.83 6.78 -10.81
CA ALA A 452 9.43 5.70 -11.59
C ALA A 452 10.97 5.72 -11.48
N LEU A 453 11.57 6.91 -11.57
CA LEU A 453 13.02 7.08 -11.32
C LEU A 453 13.40 6.62 -9.91
N TYR A 454 12.60 6.99 -8.91
CA TYR A 454 12.84 6.62 -7.52
C TYR A 454 12.71 5.10 -7.30
N ASN A 455 11.63 4.50 -7.82
CA ASN A 455 11.36 3.07 -7.66
C ASN A 455 12.38 2.21 -8.45
N LEU A 456 12.74 2.60 -9.67
CA LEU A 456 13.81 1.95 -10.43
C LEU A 456 15.15 2.04 -9.69
N GLY A 457 15.47 3.20 -9.10
CA GLY A 457 16.65 3.35 -8.25
C GLY A 457 16.65 2.38 -7.06
N GLY A 458 15.49 2.18 -6.43
CA GLY A 458 15.30 1.22 -5.34
C GLY A 458 15.56 -0.21 -5.78
N LEU A 459 14.92 -0.62 -6.88
CA LEU A 459 15.04 -1.94 -7.47
C LEU A 459 16.48 -2.26 -7.90
N LEU A 460 17.16 -1.31 -8.55
CA LEU A 460 18.55 -1.45 -8.94
C LEU A 460 19.48 -1.59 -7.73
N LYS A 461 19.21 -0.84 -6.64
CA LYS A 461 19.97 -0.94 -5.39
C LYS A 461 19.77 -2.31 -4.74
N ASP A 462 18.55 -2.82 -4.71
CA ASP A 462 18.24 -4.15 -4.16
C ASP A 462 18.86 -5.27 -5.02
N SER A 463 18.97 -5.06 -6.33
CA SER A 463 19.71 -5.92 -7.27
C SER A 463 21.24 -5.78 -7.22
N GLY A 464 21.79 -4.98 -6.30
CA GLY A 464 23.23 -4.73 -6.17
C GLY A 464 23.86 -3.84 -7.26
N ARG A 465 23.05 -3.27 -8.16
CA ARG A 465 23.48 -2.32 -9.22
C ARG A 465 23.58 -0.90 -8.66
N TYR A 466 24.47 -0.74 -7.69
CA TYR A 466 24.56 0.46 -6.86
C TYR A 466 24.88 1.75 -7.60
N GLU A 467 25.73 1.72 -8.63
CA GLU A 467 26.08 2.91 -9.43
C GLU A 467 24.86 3.45 -10.17
N ARG A 468 24.17 2.59 -10.92
CA ARG A 468 22.94 2.97 -11.64
C ARG A 468 21.83 3.42 -10.70
N ALA A 469 21.71 2.81 -9.52
CA ALA A 469 20.77 3.27 -8.50
C ALA A 469 21.08 4.71 -8.05
N ALA A 470 22.37 5.02 -7.79
CA ALA A 470 22.79 6.36 -7.42
C ALA A 470 22.51 7.40 -8.52
N GLU A 471 22.63 7.02 -9.80
CA GLU A 471 22.25 7.86 -10.95
C GLU A 471 20.75 8.16 -10.98
N MET A 472 19.90 7.14 -10.79
CA MET A 472 18.44 7.34 -10.77
C MET A 472 18.02 8.27 -9.63
N TYR A 473 18.57 8.06 -8.43
CA TYR A 473 18.33 8.98 -7.31
C TYR A 473 18.89 10.38 -7.56
N ALA A 474 20.01 10.52 -8.26
CA ALA A 474 20.53 11.83 -8.65
C ALA A 474 19.54 12.59 -9.57
N LYS A 475 18.90 11.91 -10.53
CA LYS A 475 17.83 12.48 -11.35
C LYS A 475 16.63 12.92 -10.51
N VAL A 476 16.20 12.09 -9.55
CA VAL A 476 15.14 12.47 -8.59
C VAL A 476 15.51 13.75 -7.84
N ILE A 477 16.74 13.85 -7.35
CA ILE A 477 17.24 15.04 -6.63
C ILE A 477 17.29 16.27 -7.54
N GLN A 478 17.61 16.14 -8.82
CA GLN A 478 17.56 17.25 -9.78
C GLN A 478 16.14 17.81 -9.91
N LEU A 479 15.13 16.93 -9.94
CA LEU A 479 13.71 17.30 -10.05
C LEU A 479 13.13 17.77 -8.70
N ARG A 480 13.57 17.17 -7.59
CA ARG A 480 13.15 17.47 -6.21
C ARG A 480 14.38 17.64 -5.30
N PRO A 481 15.00 18.84 -5.26
CA PRO A 481 16.24 19.07 -4.52
C PRO A 481 16.16 18.85 -3.00
N ARG A 482 14.95 18.90 -2.43
CA ARG A 482 14.69 18.70 -0.98
C ARG A 482 14.21 17.29 -0.63
N ASP A 483 14.30 16.34 -1.56
CA ASP A 483 13.93 14.95 -1.28
C ASP A 483 15.01 14.25 -0.45
N TRP A 484 14.83 14.28 0.87
CA TRP A 484 15.78 13.66 1.81
C TRP A 484 15.85 12.14 1.69
N ARG A 485 14.77 11.48 1.23
CA ARG A 485 14.75 10.02 1.06
C ARG A 485 15.59 9.62 -0.15
N ALA A 486 15.45 10.34 -1.25
CA ALA A 486 16.29 10.14 -2.44
C ALA A 486 17.77 10.41 -2.12
N GLN A 487 18.08 11.46 -1.34
CA GLN A 487 19.45 11.74 -0.88
C GLN A 487 20.00 10.64 0.02
N LEU A 488 19.20 10.12 0.95
CA LEU A 488 19.60 9.01 1.82
C LEU A 488 19.85 7.73 1.00
N ASN A 489 18.93 7.36 0.10
CA ASN A 489 19.07 6.17 -0.72
C ASN A 489 20.23 6.29 -1.72
N ARG A 490 20.51 7.49 -2.23
CA ARG A 490 21.73 7.77 -2.99
C ARG A 490 22.98 7.54 -2.12
N ALA A 491 22.98 8.02 -0.88
CA ALA A 491 24.11 7.80 0.04
C ALA A 491 24.36 6.31 0.32
N VAL A 492 23.30 5.54 0.53
CA VAL A 492 23.35 4.08 0.71
C VAL A 492 23.83 3.38 -0.55
N SER A 493 23.35 3.79 -1.73
CA SER A 493 23.78 3.22 -3.01
C SER A 493 25.27 3.50 -3.26
N LEU A 494 25.73 4.74 -3.06
CA LEU A 494 27.16 5.08 -3.16
C LEU A 494 28.02 4.27 -2.18
N LEU A 495 27.51 3.99 -0.97
CA LEU A 495 28.22 3.13 -0.02
C LEU A 495 28.37 1.71 -0.55
N GLY A 496 27.31 1.16 -1.15
CA GLY A 496 27.32 -0.16 -1.79
C GLY A 496 28.26 -0.24 -3.00
N ALA A 497 28.39 0.85 -3.76
CA ALA A 497 29.35 0.98 -4.87
C ALA A 497 30.81 1.12 -4.40
N GLY A 498 31.06 1.29 -3.09
CA GLY A 498 32.41 1.52 -2.54
C GLY A 498 32.84 2.99 -2.51
N GLU A 499 32.01 3.92 -2.96
CA GLU A 499 32.26 5.36 -3.02
C GLU A 499 32.05 6.05 -1.65
N GLN A 500 32.94 5.73 -0.70
CA GLN A 500 32.81 6.10 0.72
C GLN A 500 32.73 7.62 0.97
N GLU A 501 33.50 8.43 0.23
CA GLU A 501 33.53 9.88 0.43
C GLU A 501 32.26 10.56 -0.10
N ASP A 502 31.78 10.16 -1.27
CA ASP A 502 30.55 10.72 -1.84
C ASP A 502 29.31 10.23 -1.10
N SER A 503 29.31 8.99 -0.62
CA SER A 503 28.32 8.48 0.33
C SER A 503 28.26 9.35 1.60
N ARG A 504 29.42 9.67 2.20
CA ARG A 504 29.47 10.53 3.39
C ARG A 504 28.91 11.92 3.12
N LYS A 505 29.21 12.53 1.97
CA LYS A 505 28.64 13.83 1.58
C LYS A 505 27.12 13.76 1.47
N ALA A 506 26.61 12.73 0.79
CA ALA A 506 25.17 12.52 0.65
C ALA A 506 24.46 12.26 1.99
N PHE A 507 25.07 11.49 2.90
CA PHE A 507 24.57 11.32 4.28
C PHE A 507 24.53 12.64 5.05
N LYS A 508 25.54 13.49 4.92
CA LYS A 508 25.54 14.83 5.55
C LYS A 508 24.40 15.70 5.03
N GLU A 509 24.12 15.64 3.74
CA GLU A 509 23.04 16.40 3.13
C GLU A 509 21.66 15.87 3.57
N ALA A 510 21.48 14.55 3.61
CA ALA A 510 20.31 13.90 4.19
C ALA A 510 20.11 14.29 5.67
N PHE A 511 21.20 14.33 6.45
CA PHE A 511 21.19 14.78 7.84
C PHE A 511 20.85 16.26 7.95
N ARG A 512 21.39 17.13 7.09
CA ARG A 512 21.10 18.57 7.08
C ARG A 512 19.61 18.87 6.89
N MET A 513 18.91 18.07 6.09
CA MET A 513 17.47 18.24 5.85
C MET A 513 16.59 17.68 6.96
N THR A 514 17.05 16.68 7.72
CA THR A 514 16.17 15.91 8.63
C THR A 514 16.56 16.00 10.10
N ASN A 515 17.81 16.35 10.41
CA ASN A 515 18.42 16.29 11.75
C ASN A 515 18.20 14.94 12.47
N ARG A 516 18.11 13.85 11.70
CA ARG A 516 17.80 12.51 12.21
C ARG A 516 18.99 11.82 12.87
N LEU A 517 18.78 11.30 14.08
CA LEU A 517 19.85 10.71 14.91
C LEU A 517 20.46 9.45 14.29
N ASP A 518 19.67 8.62 13.62
CA ASP A 518 20.14 7.41 12.94
C ASP A 518 21.07 7.72 11.75
N ILE A 519 20.80 8.81 11.02
CA ILE A 519 21.70 9.29 9.97
C ILE A 519 22.99 9.82 10.60
N TYR A 520 22.91 10.52 11.73
CA TYR A 520 24.09 10.96 12.49
C TYR A 520 24.95 9.78 12.95
N ASP A 521 24.33 8.74 13.52
CA ASP A 521 25.02 7.53 13.96
C ASP A 521 25.69 6.83 12.78
N ALA A 522 25.02 6.74 11.61
CA ALA A 522 25.62 6.21 10.39
C ALA A 522 26.87 7.01 9.95
N ILE A 523 26.81 8.35 9.96
CA ILE A 523 27.95 9.21 9.65
C ILE A 523 29.11 8.97 10.63
N LYS A 524 28.81 8.82 11.93
CA LYS A 524 29.79 8.55 12.98
C LYS A 524 30.44 7.17 12.81
N HIS A 525 29.66 6.14 12.51
CA HIS A 525 30.17 4.80 12.21
C HIS A 525 31.10 4.82 10.99
N LEU A 526 30.73 5.52 9.91
CA LEU A 526 31.61 5.69 8.74
C LEU A 526 32.92 6.42 9.09
N LYS A 527 32.94 7.35 10.06
CA LYS A 527 34.20 7.95 10.54
C LYS A 527 35.06 6.95 11.30
N GLN A 528 34.45 6.19 12.21
CA GLN A 528 35.16 5.20 13.03
C GLN A 528 35.75 4.08 12.16
N ARG A 529 35.03 3.61 11.14
CA ARG A 529 35.52 2.60 10.19
C ARG A 529 36.71 3.12 9.35
N LYS A 530 36.69 4.39 8.96
CA LYS A 530 37.85 5.05 8.30
C LYS A 530 39.06 5.12 9.24
N ASN A 531 38.85 5.43 10.52
CA ASN A 531 39.94 5.47 11.50
C ASN A 531 40.54 4.09 11.76
N ILE A 532 39.71 3.04 11.81
CA ILE A 532 40.16 1.65 11.97
C ILE A 532 40.91 1.16 10.73
N THR A 533 40.42 1.44 9.53
CA THR A 533 41.09 1.08 8.27
C THR A 533 42.39 1.87 8.06
N ALA A 534 42.44 3.15 8.42
CA ALA A 534 43.66 3.94 8.41
C ALA A 534 44.68 3.45 9.45
N PHE A 535 44.22 3.04 10.63
CA PHE A 535 45.08 2.42 11.65
C PHE A 535 45.62 1.07 11.19
N ALA A 536 44.79 0.23 10.55
CA ALA A 536 45.21 -1.05 9.99
C ALA A 536 46.20 -0.89 8.82
N ALA A 537 45.96 0.06 7.91
CA ALA A 537 46.88 0.39 6.82
C ALA A 537 48.23 0.92 7.33
N ASN A 538 48.23 1.71 8.41
CA ASN A 538 49.45 2.18 9.06
C ASN A 538 50.17 1.05 9.83
N ALA A 539 49.44 0.06 10.35
CA ALA A 539 50.02 -1.14 10.96
C ALA A 539 50.62 -2.08 9.90
N GLU A 540 49.99 -2.22 8.72
CA GLU A 540 50.50 -3.01 7.59
C GLU A 540 51.75 -2.40 6.95
N GLN A 541 51.92 -1.07 6.98
CA GLN A 541 53.17 -0.43 6.55
C GLN A 541 54.38 -0.77 7.45
N SER A 542 54.15 -1.31 8.66
CA SER A 542 55.20 -1.84 9.54
C SER A 542 55.52 -3.33 9.33
N ALA A 543 54.72 -4.04 8.53
CA ALA A 543 54.87 -5.48 8.29
C ALA A 543 54.79 -5.76 6.79
N THR A 544 55.95 -5.87 6.15
CA THR A 544 56.08 -6.26 4.74
C THR A 544 55.48 -7.64 4.51
N GLY A 545 54.32 -7.68 3.86
CA GLY A 545 53.71 -8.91 3.37
C GLY A 545 52.33 -8.65 2.78
N ARG A 546 52.25 -8.48 1.46
CA ARG A 546 50.98 -8.39 0.70
C ARG A 546 50.04 -9.52 1.12
N ARG A 547 48.96 -9.18 1.84
CA ARG A 547 47.74 -9.99 1.91
C ARG A 547 46.63 -9.21 1.20
N THR A 548 46.12 -9.79 0.13
CA THR A 548 44.86 -9.39 -0.49
C THR A 548 43.75 -9.48 0.56
N LEU A 549 43.17 -8.33 0.93
CA LEU A 549 42.02 -8.22 1.83
C LEU A 549 40.77 -8.80 1.15
N THR A 550 40.65 -10.13 1.16
CA THR A 550 39.34 -10.77 1.12
C THR A 550 38.66 -10.47 2.45
N HIS A 551 37.57 -9.71 2.43
CA HIS A 551 36.76 -9.41 3.61
C HIS A 551 36.29 -10.73 4.26
N GLU A 552 36.98 -11.19 5.31
CA GLU A 552 36.45 -12.25 6.17
C GLU A 552 35.18 -11.73 6.87
N PRO A 553 34.12 -12.56 7.00
CA PRO A 553 32.88 -12.15 7.65
C PRO A 553 33.12 -11.84 9.13
N SER A 554 32.56 -10.72 9.62
CA SER A 554 32.72 -10.27 11.01
C SER A 554 32.07 -11.22 12.04
N PHE A 555 31.15 -12.07 11.59
CA PHE A 555 30.42 -13.03 12.41
C PHE A 555 30.31 -14.39 11.72
N ILE A 556 30.08 -15.43 12.51
CA ILE A 556 29.64 -16.75 12.06
C ILE A 556 28.21 -17.00 12.55
N GLN A 557 27.42 -17.73 11.76
CA GLN A 557 26.10 -18.19 12.16
C GLN A 557 26.21 -19.56 12.82
N VAL A 558 25.65 -19.67 14.03
CA VAL A 558 25.76 -20.86 14.86
C VAL A 558 24.39 -21.46 15.10
N ASP A 559 24.35 -22.79 15.08
CA ASP A 559 23.14 -23.58 15.30
C ASP A 559 22.43 -23.23 16.62
N ARG A 560 21.10 -23.35 16.63
CA ARG A 560 20.25 -23.03 17.79
C ARG A 560 20.58 -23.87 19.00
N THR A 561 20.91 -25.14 18.82
CA THR A 561 21.18 -26.10 19.90
C THR A 561 22.38 -25.74 20.76
N LYS A 562 23.32 -24.96 20.21
CA LYS A 562 24.54 -24.53 20.91
C LYS A 562 24.31 -23.34 21.86
N PHE A 563 23.13 -22.73 21.87
CA PHE A 563 22.82 -21.60 22.74
C PHE A 563 22.16 -22.11 24.03
N ARG A 564 22.76 -21.82 25.17
CA ARG A 564 22.24 -22.16 26.50
C ARG A 564 21.90 -20.89 27.29
N GLN A 565 20.86 -20.98 28.10
CA GLN A 565 20.48 -19.91 29.02
C GLN A 565 21.27 -20.02 30.32
N ALA A 566 21.78 -18.89 30.82
CA ALA A 566 22.43 -18.84 32.12
C ALA A 566 21.44 -18.95 33.29
N ASN A 567 20.18 -18.58 33.06
CA ASN A 567 19.10 -18.61 34.06
C ASN A 567 17.73 -18.58 33.36
N ASN A 568 16.67 -18.88 34.12
CA ASN A 568 15.28 -18.86 33.64
C ASN A 568 14.79 -17.47 33.22
N ASN A 569 15.50 -16.40 33.63
CA ASN A 569 15.15 -15.03 33.26
C ASN A 569 15.67 -14.63 31.86
N THR A 570 16.59 -15.40 31.28
CA THR A 570 17.13 -15.14 29.95
C THR A 570 16.11 -15.62 28.92
N THR A 571 15.66 -14.76 28.01
CA THR A 571 14.68 -15.13 27.00
C THR A 571 15.24 -16.22 26.08
N PRO A 572 14.51 -17.34 25.88
CA PRO A 572 14.93 -18.38 24.93
C PRO A 572 15.08 -17.81 23.51
N ARG A 573 16.13 -18.22 22.81
CA ARG A 573 16.37 -17.84 21.41
C ARG A 573 15.20 -18.23 20.50
N GLU A 574 14.54 -19.35 20.81
CA GLU A 574 13.50 -19.92 19.97
C GLU A 574 12.27 -19.01 19.79
N TYR A 575 11.90 -18.27 20.84
CA TYR A 575 10.78 -17.34 20.81
C TYR A 575 11.19 -15.91 20.48
N LEU A 576 12.46 -15.54 20.68
CA LEU A 576 12.86 -14.14 20.57
C LEU A 576 12.66 -13.59 19.15
N GLU A 577 12.95 -14.36 18.11
CA GLU A 577 12.75 -13.92 16.73
C GLU A 577 11.28 -13.59 16.43
N CYS A 578 10.38 -14.50 16.76
CA CYS A 578 8.94 -14.30 16.63
C CYS A 578 8.48 -13.10 17.47
N ALA A 579 8.97 -12.99 18.71
CA ALA A 579 8.63 -11.89 19.61
C ALA A 579 9.08 -10.55 19.02
N LEU A 580 10.30 -10.45 18.48
CA LEU A 580 10.80 -9.25 17.81
C LEU A 580 9.97 -8.90 16.58
N ASN A 581 9.53 -9.88 15.79
CA ASN A 581 8.67 -9.66 14.63
C ASN A 581 7.26 -9.20 15.02
N ILE A 582 6.70 -9.70 16.12
CA ILE A 582 5.44 -9.19 16.68
C ILE A 582 5.63 -7.78 17.25
N ARG A 583 6.74 -7.49 17.95
CA ARG A 583 7.07 -6.15 18.46
C ARG A 583 7.20 -5.12 17.33
N LYS A 584 7.86 -5.48 16.22
CA LYS A 584 7.94 -4.64 15.03
C LYS A 584 6.54 -4.33 14.50
N PHE A 585 5.70 -5.36 14.36
CA PHE A 585 4.31 -5.20 13.93
C PHE A 585 3.50 -4.31 14.88
N GLN A 586 3.58 -4.52 16.20
CA GLN A 586 2.92 -3.68 17.22
C GLN A 586 3.32 -2.20 17.13
N LYS A 587 4.60 -1.91 16.85
CA LYS A 587 5.09 -0.53 16.69
C LYS A 587 4.58 0.09 15.38
N HIS A 588 4.61 -0.70 14.29
CA HIS A 588 4.16 -0.28 12.98
C HIS A 588 2.66 0.03 12.94
N THR A 589 1.84 -0.82 13.57
CA THR A 589 0.38 -0.66 13.64
C THR A 589 -0.09 0.24 14.79
N ARG A 590 0.82 0.69 15.65
CA ARG A 590 0.54 1.45 16.89
C ARG A 590 -0.38 0.75 17.90
N LEU A 591 -0.55 -0.57 17.80
CA LEU A 591 -1.37 -1.34 18.75
C LEU A 591 -0.88 -1.24 20.20
N VAL A 592 0.42 -0.96 20.44
CA VAL A 592 0.95 -0.70 21.80
C VAL A 592 0.25 0.47 22.48
N SER A 593 -0.10 1.50 21.70
CA SER A 593 -0.78 2.70 22.19
C SER A 593 -2.29 2.51 22.35
N CYS A 594 -2.86 1.47 21.74
CA CYS A 594 -4.24 1.09 21.92
C CYS A 594 -4.40 0.34 23.26
N ASP A 595 -4.95 0.99 24.29
CA ASP A 595 -5.30 0.30 25.52
C ASP A 595 -6.41 -0.73 25.28
N ILE A 596 -6.34 -1.85 25.99
CA ILE A 596 -7.35 -2.91 25.90
C ILE A 596 -8.78 -2.42 26.14
N SER A 597 -8.96 -1.35 26.92
CA SER A 597 -10.27 -0.71 27.17
C SER A 597 -10.78 0.03 25.93
N THR A 598 -9.88 0.66 25.16
CA THR A 598 -10.23 1.26 23.86
C THR A 598 -10.70 0.19 22.88
N LEU A 599 -10.00 -0.95 22.84
CA LEU A 599 -10.40 -2.09 22.03
C LEU A 599 -11.77 -2.62 22.45
N SER A 600 -12.00 -2.81 23.76
CA SER A 600 -13.31 -3.22 24.30
C SER A 600 -14.42 -2.27 23.88
N ALA A 601 -14.21 -0.96 24.02
CA ALA A 601 -15.21 0.04 23.64
C ALA A 601 -15.45 0.07 22.12
N ALA A 602 -14.44 -0.19 21.30
CA ALA A 602 -14.59 -0.31 19.85
C ALA A 602 -15.43 -1.54 19.47
N ILE A 603 -15.22 -2.68 20.14
CA ILE A 603 -16.04 -3.87 19.97
C ILE A 603 -17.50 -3.56 20.34
N ASP A 604 -17.75 -2.88 21.46
CA ASP A 604 -19.12 -2.55 21.88
C ASP A 604 -19.80 -1.55 20.92
N ARG A 605 -19.07 -0.54 20.42
CA ARG A 605 -19.56 0.44 19.43
C ARG A 605 -19.87 -0.18 18.08
N SER A 606 -19.15 -1.24 17.69
CA SER A 606 -19.38 -1.92 16.41
C SER A 606 -20.78 -2.57 16.33
N GLY A 607 -21.50 -2.69 17.46
CA GLY A 607 -22.80 -3.35 17.52
C GLY A 607 -22.73 -4.88 17.37
N TYR A 608 -21.55 -5.42 17.04
CA TYR A 608 -21.28 -6.85 16.77
C TYR A 608 -21.68 -7.78 17.92
N LEU A 609 -21.56 -7.32 19.17
CA LEU A 609 -21.87 -8.13 20.36
C LEU A 609 -23.32 -7.95 20.87
N ARG A 610 -24.16 -7.14 20.21
CA ARG A 610 -25.56 -6.96 20.63
C ARG A 610 -26.43 -8.02 19.98
N ALA A 611 -27.14 -8.80 20.79
CA ALA A 611 -28.30 -9.55 20.32
C ALA A 611 -29.36 -8.54 19.84
N ASN A 612 -30.08 -8.87 18.77
CA ASN A 612 -31.12 -8.00 18.23
C ASN A 612 -32.30 -7.93 19.23
N GLU A 613 -32.29 -6.96 20.14
CA GLU A 613 -33.31 -6.79 21.19
C GLU A 613 -34.72 -6.60 20.60
N LYS A 614 -34.83 -6.12 19.35
CA LYS A 614 -36.12 -5.83 18.71
C LYS A 614 -36.90 -7.06 18.23
N PHE A 615 -36.30 -8.25 18.17
CA PHE A 615 -36.98 -9.44 17.62
C PHE A 615 -36.82 -10.73 18.42
N GLY A 616 -36.14 -10.73 19.57
CA GLY A 616 -35.91 -11.97 20.34
C GLY A 616 -35.17 -13.08 19.55
N ALA A 617 -34.60 -12.74 18.40
CA ALA A 617 -33.88 -13.64 17.52
C ALA A 617 -32.38 -13.40 17.70
N ALA A 618 -31.63 -14.49 17.85
CA ALA A 618 -30.18 -14.44 17.88
C ALA A 618 -29.63 -13.92 16.53
N PRO A 619 -28.55 -13.13 16.53
CA PRO A 619 -27.93 -12.66 15.29
C PRO A 619 -27.55 -13.87 14.43
N THR A 620 -27.98 -13.86 13.18
CA THR A 620 -27.65 -14.93 12.23
C THR A 620 -26.13 -15.01 12.03
N GLN A 621 -25.61 -16.17 11.62
CA GLN A 621 -24.17 -16.35 11.39
C GLN A 621 -23.60 -15.34 10.37
N ASN A 622 -24.46 -14.83 9.46
CA ASN A 622 -24.16 -13.80 8.47
C ASN A 622 -24.01 -12.38 9.05
N GLU A 623 -24.59 -12.06 10.21
CA GLU A 623 -24.44 -10.75 10.86
C GLU A 623 -23.06 -10.58 11.53
N LYS A 624 -22.31 -11.68 11.69
CA LYS A 624 -20.99 -11.71 12.35
C LYS A 624 -19.82 -11.55 11.38
N VAL A 625 -20.08 -11.57 10.07
CA VAL A 625 -19.04 -11.50 9.05
C VAL A 625 -19.29 -10.25 8.22
N VAL A 626 -18.33 -9.34 8.20
CA VAL A 626 -18.44 -8.06 7.47
C VAL A 626 -17.40 -7.99 6.36
N ARG A 627 -17.63 -7.12 5.37
CA ARG A 627 -16.59 -6.80 4.38
C ARG A 627 -15.42 -6.11 5.08
N LYS A 628 -14.19 -6.36 4.61
CA LYS A 628 -12.98 -5.71 5.17
C LYS A 628 -13.09 -4.17 5.17
N ALA A 629 -13.73 -3.58 4.16
CA ALA A 629 -14.01 -2.14 4.10
C ALA A 629 -14.87 -1.62 5.28
N GLU A 630 -15.87 -2.37 5.74
CA GLU A 630 -16.66 -1.97 6.92
C GLU A 630 -15.85 -2.02 8.21
N LEU A 631 -14.93 -2.99 8.30
CA LEU A 631 -14.02 -3.08 9.43
C LEU A 631 -13.01 -1.92 9.45
N GLU A 632 -12.52 -1.50 8.28
CA GLU A 632 -11.60 -0.38 8.12
C GLU A 632 -12.16 0.91 8.74
N LYS A 633 -13.47 1.17 8.60
CA LYS A 633 -14.15 2.35 9.20
C LYS A 633 -14.02 2.42 10.73
N ILE A 634 -13.81 1.28 11.40
CA ILE A 634 -13.68 1.20 12.87
C ILE A 634 -12.22 1.40 13.31
N LEU A 635 -11.26 1.09 12.45
CA LEU A 635 -9.83 1.08 12.79
C LEU A 635 -9.25 2.43 13.22
N PRO A 636 -9.64 3.61 12.69
CA PRO A 636 -9.08 4.88 13.16
C PRO A 636 -9.27 5.08 14.66
N GLY A 637 -10.44 4.70 15.20
CA GLY A 637 -10.73 4.79 16.63
C GLY A 637 -9.97 3.76 17.48
N VAL A 638 -9.56 2.64 16.88
CA VAL A 638 -8.78 1.59 17.56
C VAL A 638 -7.29 1.94 17.57
N LEU A 639 -6.74 2.30 16.41
CA LEU A 639 -5.31 2.53 16.23
C LEU A 639 -4.86 3.91 16.70
N GLN A 640 -5.80 4.85 16.91
CA GLN A 640 -5.53 6.23 17.34
C GLN A 640 -4.50 6.93 16.43
N VAL A 641 -4.61 6.70 15.11
CA VAL A 641 -3.74 7.29 14.10
C VAL A 641 -4.50 8.35 13.34
N HIS A 642 -4.00 9.59 13.39
CA HIS A 642 -4.64 10.74 12.73
C HIS A 642 -3.99 11.13 11.40
N ASN A 643 -2.79 10.61 11.13
CA ASN A 643 -2.11 10.85 9.85
C ASN A 643 -2.50 9.75 8.84
N PRO A 644 -3.09 10.10 7.68
CA PRO A 644 -3.55 9.14 6.68
C PRO A 644 -2.46 8.17 6.22
N ASP A 645 -1.25 8.64 5.90
CA ASP A 645 -0.16 7.78 5.40
C ASP A 645 0.27 6.72 6.43
N THR A 646 0.33 7.12 7.70
CA THR A 646 0.65 6.22 8.82
C THR A 646 -0.49 5.23 9.04
N PHE A 647 -1.74 5.68 8.89
CA PHE A 647 -2.92 4.83 9.02
C PHE A 647 -2.97 3.80 7.89
N GLN A 648 -2.79 4.21 6.63
CA GLN A 648 -2.68 3.31 5.47
C GLN A 648 -1.58 2.27 5.69
N SER A 649 -0.40 2.70 6.15
CA SER A 649 0.71 1.78 6.44
C SER A 649 0.35 0.74 7.51
N ALA A 650 -0.38 1.16 8.55
CA ALA A 650 -0.85 0.26 9.61
C ALA A 650 -1.92 -0.71 9.08
N VAL A 651 -2.89 -0.22 8.30
CA VAL A 651 -3.95 -1.01 7.69
C VAL A 651 -3.37 -2.05 6.73
N ARG A 652 -2.40 -1.67 5.88
CA ARG A 652 -1.68 -2.61 5.01
C ARG A 652 -1.07 -3.76 5.81
N ALA A 653 -0.33 -3.46 6.87
CA ALA A 653 0.28 -4.49 7.70
C ALA A 653 -0.76 -5.40 8.35
N ILE A 654 -1.88 -4.83 8.83
CA ILE A 654 -3.01 -5.61 9.37
C ILE A 654 -3.64 -6.48 8.27
N ASN A 655 -3.78 -5.98 7.05
CA ASN A 655 -4.34 -6.74 5.93
C ASN A 655 -3.46 -7.94 5.59
N GLU A 656 -2.17 -7.68 5.36
CA GLU A 656 -1.17 -8.69 4.98
C GLU A 656 -1.02 -9.78 6.05
N ARG A 657 -1.04 -9.41 7.34
CA ARG A 657 -0.73 -10.35 8.43
C ARG A 657 -1.96 -11.00 9.05
N ILE A 658 -3.07 -10.27 9.18
CA ILE A 658 -4.25 -10.71 9.94
C ILE A 658 -5.41 -11.01 9.00
N LEU A 659 -5.85 -10.04 8.20
CA LEU A 659 -7.07 -10.18 7.41
C LEU A 659 -6.92 -11.20 6.28
N SER A 660 -5.73 -11.34 5.70
CA SER A 660 -5.39 -12.41 4.75
C SER A 660 -5.59 -13.82 5.34
N VAL A 661 -5.30 -14.00 6.63
CA VAL A 661 -5.45 -15.28 7.34
C VAL A 661 -6.90 -15.51 7.76
N LEU A 662 -7.65 -14.45 8.06
CA LEU A 662 -9.08 -14.54 8.40
C LEU A 662 -9.97 -14.76 7.17
N ASP A 663 -9.57 -14.23 6.02
CA ASP A 663 -10.29 -14.32 4.74
C ASP A 663 -9.61 -15.34 3.80
N ARG A 664 -9.39 -16.57 4.26
CA ARG A 664 -8.75 -17.62 3.44
C ARG A 664 -9.53 -17.97 2.17
N SER A 665 -10.84 -17.76 2.19
CA SER A 665 -11.71 -17.99 1.03
C SER A 665 -11.53 -16.92 -0.06
N GLY A 666 -10.82 -15.82 0.22
CA GLY A 666 -10.71 -14.68 -0.71
C GLY A 666 -12.05 -13.97 -0.93
N SER A 667 -12.99 -14.11 0.01
CA SER A 667 -14.35 -13.57 -0.09
C SER A 667 -14.43 -12.07 0.18
N GLY A 668 -13.37 -11.45 0.69
CA GLY A 668 -13.35 -10.07 1.17
C GLY A 668 -14.09 -9.88 2.49
N ARG A 669 -14.47 -10.98 3.18
CA ARG A 669 -15.31 -10.97 4.37
C ARG A 669 -14.62 -11.64 5.56
N VAL A 670 -14.73 -11.02 6.74
CA VAL A 670 -14.04 -11.46 7.96
C VAL A 670 -14.94 -11.44 9.18
N ASP A 671 -14.73 -12.38 10.10
CA ASP A 671 -15.39 -12.40 11.41
C ASP A 671 -14.79 -11.30 12.31
N VAL A 672 -15.63 -10.32 12.69
CA VAL A 672 -15.21 -9.14 13.45
C VAL A 672 -14.77 -9.50 14.88
N GLY A 673 -15.43 -10.48 15.49
CA GLY A 673 -15.10 -10.95 16.84
C GLY A 673 -13.73 -11.63 16.85
N MET A 674 -13.47 -12.51 15.88
CA MET A 674 -12.16 -13.12 15.70
C MET A 674 -11.08 -12.09 15.41
N PHE A 675 -11.38 -11.10 14.57
CA PHE A 675 -10.45 -10.01 14.28
C PHE A 675 -10.03 -9.26 15.55
N PHE A 676 -10.97 -8.83 16.39
CA PHE A 676 -10.62 -8.15 17.62
C PHE A 676 -9.96 -9.07 18.65
N ALA A 677 -10.36 -10.34 18.71
CA ALA A 677 -9.74 -11.33 19.58
C ALA A 677 -8.24 -11.50 19.24
N VAL A 678 -7.86 -11.60 17.96
CA VAL A 678 -6.45 -11.76 17.57
C VAL A 678 -5.62 -10.49 17.72
N LEU A 679 -6.25 -9.31 17.80
CA LEU A 679 -5.58 -8.05 18.13
C LEU A 679 -5.33 -7.87 19.63
N ALA A 680 -6.25 -8.34 20.49
CA ALA A 680 -6.24 -8.09 21.92
C ALA A 680 -4.91 -8.41 22.65
N PRO A 681 -4.18 -9.51 22.34
CA PRO A 681 -2.88 -9.78 22.98
C PRO A 681 -1.81 -8.71 22.70
N LEU A 682 -1.92 -8.01 21.56
CA LEU A 682 -0.97 -7.01 21.09
C LEU A 682 -1.28 -5.60 21.57
N CYS A 683 -2.47 -5.35 22.12
CA CYS A 683 -2.86 -4.07 22.69
C CYS A 683 -2.13 -3.78 24.00
N GLY A 684 -2.06 -2.50 24.39
CA GLY A 684 -1.56 -2.09 25.70
C GLY A 684 -2.47 -2.51 26.86
N GLY A 685 -1.97 -2.38 28.09
CA GLY A 685 -2.72 -2.66 29.32
C GLY A 685 -2.37 -4.00 29.98
N PRO A 686 -3.00 -4.33 31.14
CA PRO A 686 -2.67 -5.51 31.94
C PRO A 686 -2.93 -6.84 31.21
N VAL A 687 -2.00 -7.78 31.30
CA VAL A 687 -2.05 -9.09 30.62
C VAL A 687 -3.37 -9.84 30.88
N GLU A 688 -3.84 -9.85 32.13
CA GLU A 688 -5.08 -10.54 32.48
C GLU A 688 -6.32 -9.89 31.85
N LYS A 689 -6.32 -8.55 31.69
CA LYS A 689 -7.40 -7.86 30.96
C LYS A 689 -7.38 -8.19 29.47
N ARG A 690 -6.19 -8.31 28.86
CA ARG A 690 -6.03 -8.74 27.45
C ARG A 690 -6.63 -10.13 27.25
N LYS A 691 -6.25 -11.11 28.09
CA LYS A 691 -6.80 -12.48 28.05
C LYS A 691 -8.31 -12.52 28.33
N ARG A 692 -8.77 -11.71 29.29
CA ARG A 692 -10.17 -11.68 29.66
C ARG A 692 -11.07 -11.16 28.54
N LEU A 693 -10.64 -10.10 27.85
CA LEU A 693 -11.39 -9.57 26.70
C LEU A 693 -11.54 -10.63 25.61
N VAL A 694 -10.45 -11.35 25.28
CA VAL A 694 -10.50 -12.46 24.31
C VAL A 694 -11.55 -13.48 24.72
N PHE A 695 -11.47 -13.98 25.96
CA PHE A 695 -12.42 -14.97 26.46
C PHE A 695 -13.87 -14.48 26.41
N ASP A 696 -14.11 -13.23 26.78
CA ASP A 696 -15.45 -12.63 26.74
C ASP A 696 -15.97 -12.49 25.30
N VAL A 697 -15.10 -12.17 24.32
CA VAL A 697 -15.45 -12.17 22.90
C VAL A 697 -15.82 -13.57 22.41
N LEU A 698 -14.98 -14.58 22.69
CA LEU A 698 -15.22 -15.98 22.29
C LEU A 698 -16.54 -16.51 22.88
N ARG A 699 -16.81 -16.20 24.15
CA ARG A 699 -18.08 -16.57 24.80
C ARG A 699 -19.29 -15.97 24.10
N ARG A 700 -19.24 -14.69 23.71
CA ARG A 700 -20.36 -13.96 23.12
C ARG A 700 -20.61 -14.30 21.64
N ARG A 701 -19.78 -15.14 21.00
CA ARG A 701 -19.99 -15.58 19.61
C ARG A 701 -21.14 -16.58 19.45
N VAL A 702 -21.66 -17.17 20.53
CA VAL A 702 -22.82 -18.08 20.49
C VAL A 702 -24.11 -17.34 20.76
N SER A 703 -25.20 -17.75 20.08
CA SER A 703 -26.55 -17.21 20.21
C SER A 703 -27.09 -17.17 21.65
N HIS A 704 -26.72 -18.15 22.48
CA HIS A 704 -27.11 -18.25 23.89
C HIS A 704 -25.87 -18.53 24.75
N PRO A 705 -25.10 -17.49 25.12
CA PRO A 705 -23.87 -17.67 25.88
C PRO A 705 -24.20 -18.16 27.30
N ARG A 706 -23.67 -19.32 27.69
CA ARG A 706 -23.73 -19.75 29.10
C ARG A 706 -22.78 -18.90 29.94
N GLU A 707 -23.18 -18.57 31.16
CA GLU A 707 -22.32 -17.81 32.06
C GLU A 707 -21.02 -18.56 32.35
N GLY A 708 -19.91 -17.81 32.35
CA GLY A 708 -18.59 -18.31 32.75
C GLY A 708 -17.85 -19.25 31.77
N VAL A 709 -18.42 -19.65 30.63
CA VAL A 709 -17.82 -20.65 29.72
C VAL A 709 -17.86 -20.23 28.24
N ALA A 710 -16.84 -20.61 27.47
CA ALA A 710 -16.75 -20.42 26.01
C ALA A 710 -16.76 -21.76 25.27
N PRO A 711 -17.20 -21.84 24.00
CA PRO A 711 -17.15 -23.07 23.22
C PRO A 711 -15.72 -23.54 22.96
N ASN A 712 -15.44 -24.82 23.20
CA ASN A 712 -14.10 -25.38 22.99
C ASN A 712 -13.66 -25.26 21.51
N ALA A 713 -14.59 -25.44 20.57
CA ALA A 713 -14.32 -25.29 19.14
C ALA A 713 -13.79 -23.89 18.78
N ASP A 714 -14.40 -22.83 19.34
CA ASP A 714 -14.00 -21.44 19.11
C ASP A 714 -12.65 -21.12 19.75
N VAL A 715 -12.39 -21.66 20.96
CA VAL A 715 -11.09 -21.52 21.63
C VAL A 715 -9.99 -22.20 20.82
N LYS A 716 -10.20 -23.44 20.38
CA LYS A 716 -9.26 -24.18 19.52
C LYS A 716 -9.01 -23.44 18.20
N TYR A 717 -10.06 -22.93 17.57
CA TYR A 717 -9.96 -22.15 16.34
C TYR A 717 -9.15 -20.86 16.54
N TYR A 718 -9.41 -20.12 17.63
CA TYR A 718 -8.66 -18.93 17.99
C TYR A 718 -7.16 -19.20 18.20
N MET A 719 -6.78 -20.29 18.90
CA MET A 719 -5.38 -20.63 19.08
C MET A 719 -4.70 -20.95 17.74
N LYS A 720 -5.38 -21.69 16.86
CA LYS A 720 -4.89 -21.96 15.49
C LYS A 720 -4.64 -20.67 14.72
N LEU A 721 -5.55 -19.69 14.82
CA LEU A 721 -5.40 -18.38 14.18
C LEU A 721 -4.21 -17.60 14.75
N LEU A 722 -4.09 -17.49 16.08
CA LEU A 722 -2.96 -16.80 16.70
C LEU A 722 -1.60 -17.37 16.25
N ARG A 723 -1.49 -18.69 16.22
CA ARG A 723 -0.25 -19.36 15.80
C ARG A 723 0.02 -19.11 14.31
N ALA A 724 -0.99 -19.23 13.45
CA ALA A 724 -0.84 -18.94 12.02
C ALA A 724 -0.42 -17.48 11.74
N ILE A 725 -0.95 -16.52 12.50
CA ILE A 725 -0.69 -15.08 12.31
C ILE A 725 0.66 -14.64 12.92
N TYR A 726 1.01 -15.16 14.10
CA TYR A 726 2.11 -14.63 14.89
C TYR A 726 3.29 -15.58 15.10
N LEU A 727 3.12 -16.89 14.91
CA LEU A 727 4.13 -17.93 15.13
C LEU A 727 4.32 -18.88 13.91
N PRO A 728 4.50 -18.38 12.67
CA PRO A 728 4.49 -19.22 11.48
C PRO A 728 5.72 -20.14 11.30
N THR A 729 6.86 -19.80 11.94
CA THR A 729 8.14 -20.52 11.78
C THR A 729 8.23 -21.83 12.55
N GLN A 730 7.24 -22.17 13.39
CA GLN A 730 7.21 -23.43 14.14
C GLN A 730 6.58 -24.59 13.36
N GLY A 731 6.34 -24.43 12.04
CA GLY A 731 5.84 -25.47 11.17
C GLY A 731 4.35 -25.73 11.38
N THR A 732 3.56 -25.47 10.34
CA THR A 732 2.16 -25.93 10.24
C THR A 732 2.05 -27.46 10.20
N SER A 733 3.16 -28.19 10.03
CA SER A 733 3.20 -29.65 9.93
C SER A 733 2.89 -30.38 11.25
N GLU A 734 2.82 -29.68 12.38
CA GLU A 734 2.39 -30.22 13.69
C GLU A 734 0.92 -29.89 14.03
N LEU A 735 0.15 -29.33 13.08
CA LEU A 735 -1.30 -29.16 13.25
C LEU A 735 -2.12 -30.44 12.96
N ALA A 736 -1.45 -31.59 12.84
CA ALA A 736 -2.11 -32.88 12.84
C ALA A 736 -2.77 -33.11 14.20
N GLU A 737 -4.10 -33.13 14.19
CA GLU A 737 -5.01 -33.76 15.15
C GLU A 737 -4.48 -33.93 16.58
N VAL A 738 -4.86 -32.96 17.41
CA VAL A 738 -5.39 -33.17 18.77
C VAL A 738 -4.67 -34.27 19.58
N HIS A 739 -3.83 -33.84 20.53
CA HIS A 739 -3.77 -34.52 21.82
C HIS A 739 -5.21 -34.73 22.31
N GLY A 740 -5.67 -35.98 22.30
CA GLY A 740 -6.90 -36.51 22.91
C GLY A 740 -8.15 -35.65 22.71
N GLU A 741 -9.13 -36.14 21.97
CA GLU A 741 -10.49 -35.61 22.06
C GLU A 741 -10.96 -35.65 23.52
N ASP A 742 -10.68 -34.59 24.27
CA ASP A 742 -11.42 -34.28 25.46
C ASP A 742 -12.76 -33.76 24.92
N ASP A 743 -13.81 -34.59 25.01
CA ASP A 743 -15.21 -34.38 24.59
C ASP A 743 -15.87 -33.13 25.19
N LYS A 744 -15.10 -32.26 25.83
CA LYS A 744 -15.56 -31.02 26.43
C LYS A 744 -16.05 -30.07 25.35
N VAL A 745 -17.35 -29.82 25.37
CA VAL A 745 -18.02 -28.82 24.53
C VAL A 745 -17.66 -27.39 24.97
N GLN A 746 -17.28 -27.20 26.24
CA GLN A 746 -17.11 -25.89 26.87
C GLN A 746 -15.81 -25.77 27.67
N VAL A 747 -15.28 -24.54 27.74
CA VAL A 747 -14.01 -24.19 28.38
C VAL A 747 -14.24 -23.01 29.34
N SER A 748 -13.80 -23.15 30.59
CA SER A 748 -13.83 -22.09 31.59
C SER A 748 -12.67 -21.10 31.42
N PHE A 749 -12.75 -19.92 32.06
CA PHE A 749 -11.66 -18.94 31.96
C PHE A 749 -10.29 -19.44 32.48
N PRO A 750 -10.19 -20.16 33.61
CA PRO A 750 -8.92 -20.75 34.04
C PRO A 750 -8.34 -21.76 33.05
N GLU A 751 -9.18 -22.64 32.47
CA GLU A 751 -8.74 -23.59 31.44
C GLU A 751 -8.25 -22.84 30.18
N PHE A 752 -8.99 -21.82 29.73
CA PHE A 752 -8.57 -20.95 28.63
C PHE A 752 -7.21 -20.30 28.88
N ARG A 753 -6.94 -19.81 30.11
CA ARG A 753 -5.63 -19.22 30.45
C ARG A 753 -4.51 -20.26 30.28
N GLY A 754 -4.72 -21.48 30.77
CA GLY A 754 -3.77 -22.58 30.59
C GLY A 754 -3.51 -22.87 29.12
N MET A 755 -4.57 -22.99 28.30
CA MET A 755 -4.46 -23.21 26.85
C MET A 755 -3.77 -22.03 26.13
N PHE A 756 -4.01 -20.80 26.56
CA PHE A 756 -3.43 -19.59 25.96
C PHE A 756 -1.93 -19.46 26.24
N ASP A 757 -1.52 -19.75 27.47
CA ASP A 757 -0.13 -19.62 27.92
C ASP A 757 0.74 -20.83 27.52
N ASP A 758 0.14 -21.90 26.98
CA ASP A 758 0.88 -23.05 26.49
C ASP A 758 1.85 -22.65 25.35
N PRO A 759 3.15 -22.95 25.47
CA PRO A 759 4.15 -22.58 24.47
C PRO A 759 4.04 -23.35 23.15
N ASN A 760 3.54 -24.59 23.21
CA ASN A 760 3.50 -25.51 22.08
C ASN A 760 2.17 -25.39 21.32
N TRP A 761 1.06 -25.22 22.04
CA TRP A 761 -0.29 -25.26 21.47
C TRP A 761 -1.03 -23.92 21.54
N GLY A 762 -0.61 -23.03 22.44
CA GLY A 762 -1.21 -21.72 22.68
C GLY A 762 -0.45 -20.58 22.00
N PHE A 763 -0.62 -19.38 22.57
CA PHE A 763 0.15 -18.21 22.18
C PHE A 763 1.52 -18.21 22.84
N GLY A 764 1.61 -18.53 24.14
CA GLY A 764 2.85 -18.78 24.92
C GLY A 764 3.90 -17.66 25.01
N ILE A 765 3.90 -16.72 24.07
CA ILE A 765 4.94 -15.72 23.83
C ILE A 765 4.63 -14.37 24.48
N LEU A 766 3.40 -14.20 25.01
CA LEU A 766 2.93 -12.92 25.54
C LEU A 766 3.82 -12.39 26.69
N SER A 767 4.32 -13.27 27.55
CA SER A 767 5.26 -12.89 28.62
C SER A 767 6.55 -12.28 28.05
N THR A 768 7.09 -12.87 26.98
CA THR A 768 8.27 -12.35 26.26
C THR A 768 7.97 -11.02 25.59
N LEU A 769 6.78 -10.86 24.98
CA LEU A 769 6.36 -9.60 24.38
C LEU A 769 6.27 -8.47 25.41
N VAL A 770 5.63 -8.73 26.55
CA VAL A 770 5.50 -7.75 27.64
C VAL A 770 6.86 -7.37 28.22
N LYS A 771 7.80 -8.31 28.31
CA LYS A 771 9.18 -8.01 28.70
C LYS A 771 9.83 -7.05 27.69
N LEU A 772 9.72 -7.33 26.39
CA LEU A 772 10.25 -6.46 25.32
C LEU A 772 9.60 -5.07 25.28
N GLU A 773 8.29 -4.98 25.55
CA GLU A 773 7.55 -3.72 25.65
C GLU A 773 8.21 -2.74 26.64
N GLN A 774 8.78 -3.25 27.74
CA GLN A 774 9.39 -2.44 28.79
C GLN A 774 10.85 -2.02 28.48
N VAL A 775 11.59 -2.85 27.75
CA VAL A 775 13.06 -2.68 27.59
C VAL A 775 13.47 -2.11 26.24
N ASP A 776 12.57 -2.03 25.25
CA ASP A 776 12.85 -1.64 23.86
C ASP A 776 13.63 -0.32 23.66
N ARG A 777 13.58 0.60 24.64
CA ARG A 777 14.23 1.93 24.58
C ARG A 777 15.46 2.05 25.47
N VAL A 778 15.81 1.00 26.23
CA VAL A 778 16.95 1.01 27.15
C VAL A 778 18.25 1.04 26.36
N ARG A 779 19.13 1.99 26.68
CA ARG A 779 20.47 2.10 26.09
C ARG A 779 21.51 1.62 27.10
N HIS A 780 22.53 0.89 26.62
CA HIS A 780 23.60 0.35 27.46
C HIS A 780 24.90 1.14 27.30
N ASN A 781 24.90 2.46 27.52
CA ASN A 781 26.10 3.33 27.51
C ASN A 781 27.09 3.10 26.36
N GLY A 782 26.57 2.91 25.14
CA GLY A 782 27.39 2.75 23.94
C GLY A 782 28.02 1.36 23.77
N VAL A 783 27.62 0.35 24.55
CA VAL A 783 28.08 -1.04 24.38
C VAL A 783 27.73 -1.53 22.97
N LEU A 784 28.73 -2.05 22.27
CA LEU A 784 28.59 -2.57 20.91
C LEU A 784 28.26 -4.06 20.92
N CYS A 785 27.49 -4.47 19.91
CA CYS A 785 27.26 -5.86 19.58
C CYS A 785 28.53 -6.45 18.95
N GLY A 786 29.05 -7.56 19.48
CA GLY A 786 30.26 -8.21 18.97
C GLY A 786 30.12 -8.87 17.59
N ALA A 787 28.91 -8.98 17.06
CA ALA A 787 28.67 -9.57 15.73
C ALA A 787 28.45 -8.51 14.63
N CYS A 788 27.72 -7.43 14.93
CA CYS A 788 27.35 -6.40 13.95
C CYS A 788 27.91 -5.00 14.25
N ASP A 789 28.67 -4.84 15.34
CA ASP A 789 29.27 -3.58 15.80
C ASP A 789 28.27 -2.43 16.05
N TYR A 790 26.98 -2.75 16.11
CA TYR A 790 25.92 -1.79 16.39
C TYR A 790 25.78 -1.53 17.89
N VAL A 791 25.46 -0.29 18.26
CA VAL A 791 25.17 0.08 19.66
C VAL A 791 23.92 -0.64 20.15
N ILE A 792 24.04 -1.41 21.24
CA ILE A 792 22.92 -2.19 21.76
C ILE A 792 21.87 -1.26 22.39
N VAL A 793 20.68 -1.28 21.80
CA VAL A 793 19.45 -0.69 22.32
C VAL A 793 18.43 -1.83 22.53
N GLY A 794 17.81 -1.88 23.70
CA GLY A 794 16.94 -2.99 24.10
C GLY A 794 17.63 -4.01 25.02
N PRO A 795 17.15 -5.27 25.04
CA PRO A 795 17.78 -6.36 25.77
C PRO A 795 19.24 -6.55 25.35
N ARG A 796 20.11 -6.79 26.32
CA ARG A 796 21.52 -7.12 26.08
C ARG A 796 21.81 -8.55 26.48
N PHE A 797 22.26 -9.35 25.52
CA PHE A 797 22.66 -10.74 25.76
C PHE A 797 24.17 -10.82 25.90
N LYS A 798 24.66 -11.10 27.10
CA LYS A 798 26.10 -11.23 27.37
C LYS A 798 26.46 -12.70 27.48
N GLU A 799 27.45 -13.13 26.69
CA GLU A 799 28.01 -14.47 26.82
C GLU A 799 28.95 -14.52 28.04
N ILE A 800 28.85 -15.58 28.85
CA ILE A 800 29.51 -15.62 30.17
C ILE A 800 31.00 -15.95 30.07
N THR A 801 31.38 -16.82 29.14
CA THR A 801 32.72 -17.41 29.04
C THR A 801 33.75 -16.42 28.45
N LYS A 802 33.45 -15.86 27.30
CA LYS A 802 34.25 -14.95 26.47
C LYS A 802 33.78 -13.49 26.58
N LYS A 803 32.70 -13.22 27.31
CA LYS A 803 32.27 -11.88 27.77
C LYS A 803 31.91 -10.88 26.66
N PHE A 804 31.63 -11.34 25.44
CA PHE A 804 31.10 -10.47 24.37
C PHE A 804 29.58 -10.25 24.55
N ASN A 805 29.05 -9.22 23.89
CA ASN A 805 27.63 -8.85 23.97
C ASN A 805 26.99 -8.98 22.59
N LEU A 806 25.72 -9.39 22.55
CA LEU A 806 24.89 -9.41 21.35
C LEU A 806 23.65 -8.54 21.56
N CYS A 807 23.23 -7.86 20.49
CA CYS A 807 21.90 -7.28 20.41
C CYS A 807 20.85 -8.38 20.20
N SER A 808 19.57 -8.08 20.45
CA SER A 808 18.47 -9.04 20.32
C SER A 808 18.40 -9.71 18.95
N THR A 809 18.66 -8.97 17.87
CA THR A 809 18.65 -9.49 16.50
C THR A 809 19.78 -10.49 16.26
N CYS A 810 21.02 -10.16 16.65
CA CYS A 810 22.15 -11.08 16.47
C CYS A 810 21.98 -12.33 17.35
N TYR A 811 21.47 -12.17 18.57
CA TYR A 811 21.17 -13.30 19.45
C TYR A 811 20.06 -14.20 18.87
N SER A 812 18.97 -13.63 18.36
CA SER A 812 17.88 -14.41 17.74
C SER A 812 18.34 -15.17 16.50
N GLU A 813 19.13 -14.52 15.64
CA GLU A 813 19.66 -15.09 14.40
C GLU A 813 20.82 -16.08 14.63
N GLY A 814 21.41 -16.10 15.84
CA GLY A 814 22.55 -16.97 16.16
C GLY A 814 23.89 -16.47 15.64
N LYS A 815 24.03 -15.17 15.45
CA LYS A 815 25.26 -14.53 14.98
C LYS A 815 26.21 -14.31 16.16
N VAL A 816 27.41 -14.87 16.08
CA VAL A 816 28.48 -14.69 17.06
C VAL A 816 29.75 -14.19 16.38
N PRO A 817 30.67 -13.51 17.09
CA PRO A 817 31.90 -13.01 16.50
C PRO A 817 32.72 -14.14 15.85
N ALA A 818 33.22 -13.94 14.63
CA ALA A 818 33.88 -15.01 13.86
C ALA A 818 35.14 -15.58 14.55
N HIS A 819 35.81 -14.75 15.35
CA HIS A 819 37.01 -15.12 16.12
C HIS A 819 36.69 -15.91 17.41
N VAL A 820 35.41 -16.10 17.76
CA VAL A 820 34.97 -16.80 18.98
C VAL A 820 34.16 -18.05 18.64
N LYS A 821 34.85 -19.19 18.56
CA LYS A 821 34.25 -20.51 18.38
C LYS A 821 34.20 -21.25 19.72
N LEU A 822 33.00 -21.60 20.18
CA LEU A 822 32.74 -22.39 21.38
C LEU A 822 31.85 -23.59 21.01
N ASP A 823 31.96 -24.66 21.79
CA ASP A 823 31.07 -25.82 21.65
C ASP A 823 29.64 -25.46 22.08
N GLU A 824 29.52 -24.75 23.20
CA GLU A 824 28.28 -24.15 23.69
C GLU A 824 28.50 -22.69 24.09
N TYR A 825 27.48 -21.85 23.87
CA TYR A 825 27.46 -20.45 24.21
C TYR A 825 26.41 -20.20 25.29
N VAL A 826 26.85 -19.79 26.47
CA VAL A 826 25.95 -19.54 27.62
C VAL A 826 25.69 -18.04 27.75
N PHE A 827 24.45 -17.63 27.55
CA PHE A 827 24.06 -16.22 27.59
C PHE A 827 23.27 -15.85 28.83
N LYS A 828 23.56 -14.67 29.36
CA LYS A 828 22.74 -13.98 30.36
C LYS A 828 22.16 -12.70 29.78
N GLU A 829 20.85 -12.54 29.90
CA GLU A 829 20.16 -11.32 29.50
C GLU A 829 20.23 -10.24 30.59
N TYR A 830 20.36 -9.00 30.14
CA TYR A 830 20.31 -7.80 30.98
C TYR A 830 19.26 -6.84 30.43
N SER A 831 18.28 -6.51 31.27
CA SER A 831 17.14 -5.64 30.94
C SER A 831 17.44 -4.18 31.23
N THR A 832 18.31 -3.91 32.20
CA THR A 832 18.74 -2.56 32.58
C THR A 832 20.25 -2.47 32.79
N GLU A 833 20.77 -1.24 32.81
CA GLU A 833 22.19 -1.02 33.12
C GLU A 833 22.53 -1.39 34.57
N ALA A 834 21.62 -1.12 35.52
CA ALA A 834 21.80 -1.40 36.94
C ALA A 834 22.04 -2.91 37.22
N GLU A 835 21.35 -3.80 36.50
CA GLU A 835 21.59 -5.25 36.54
C GLU A 835 22.99 -5.60 36.00
N GLY A 836 23.46 -4.84 35.00
CA GLY A 836 24.77 -4.98 34.39
C GLY A 836 25.93 -4.56 35.31
N THR A 837 25.74 -3.54 36.14
CA THR A 837 26.71 -3.07 37.14
C THR A 837 26.68 -3.93 38.40
N TRP A 838 25.52 -4.35 38.91
CA TRP A 838 25.42 -5.30 40.04
C TRP A 838 26.09 -6.65 39.75
N GLY A 839 26.00 -7.13 38.51
CA GLY A 839 26.74 -8.32 38.05
C GLY A 839 28.26 -8.17 38.05
N ARG A 840 28.82 -6.94 38.05
CA ARG A 840 30.26 -6.70 38.24
C ARG A 840 30.66 -6.75 39.72
N PHE A 841 29.78 -6.33 40.63
CA PHE A 841 30.07 -6.29 42.08
C PHE A 841 29.93 -7.65 42.77
N ASN A 842 28.98 -8.51 42.37
CA ASN A 842 28.80 -9.84 42.99
C ASN A 842 29.87 -10.89 42.62
N PHE A 843 30.80 -10.57 41.73
CA PHE A 843 31.93 -11.46 41.41
C PHE A 843 33.11 -11.29 42.38
N PHE A 844 33.15 -10.20 43.16
CA PHE A 844 34.16 -10.01 44.21
C PHE A 844 33.75 -10.61 45.58
N GLY A 845 32.49 -11.00 45.76
CA GLY A 845 31.97 -11.58 47.01
C GLY A 845 31.80 -13.10 47.04
N SER A 846 31.76 -13.78 45.89
CA SER A 846 31.41 -15.22 45.81
C SER A 846 32.59 -16.19 45.78
N SER A 847 33.84 -15.70 45.76
CA SER A 847 35.05 -16.55 45.87
C SER A 847 35.30 -17.11 47.27
N LYS A 848 34.50 -16.74 48.29
CA LYS A 848 34.58 -17.29 49.66
C LYS A 848 33.42 -18.19 50.10
N GLN A 849 32.36 -18.36 49.29
CA GLN A 849 31.20 -19.19 49.68
C GLN A 849 30.97 -20.45 48.84
N LEU A 850 31.70 -20.64 47.73
CA LEU A 850 31.58 -21.86 46.90
C LEU A 850 32.34 -23.09 47.45
N ASN A 851 33.08 -22.97 48.56
CA ASN A 851 33.77 -24.10 49.21
C ASN A 851 33.08 -24.63 50.49
N ALA A 852 31.91 -24.11 50.89
CA ALA A 852 31.24 -24.53 52.13
C ALA A 852 29.94 -25.33 51.91
N GLN A 853 29.51 -25.58 50.67
CA GLN A 853 28.27 -26.31 50.36
C GLN A 853 28.47 -27.60 49.55
N ALA A 854 29.70 -28.14 49.52
CA ALA A 854 29.99 -29.45 48.92
C ALA A 854 30.24 -30.56 49.97
N GLN A 855 29.86 -30.36 51.24
CA GLN A 855 29.98 -31.39 52.30
C GLN A 855 28.72 -31.61 53.14
N ALA A 856 27.56 -31.09 52.73
CA ALA A 856 26.29 -31.48 53.35
C ALA A 856 25.13 -31.26 52.38
N VAL A 857 24.90 -32.25 51.49
CA VAL A 857 23.62 -32.82 51.02
C VAL A 857 23.97 -34.03 50.17
#